data_AF-A0A7Y3I2F8-F1
#
_entry.id   AF-A0A7Y3I2F8-F1
#
_cell.length_a   1.000
_cell.length_b   1.000
_cell.length_c   1.000
_cell.angle_alpha   90.00
_cell.angle_beta   90.00
_cell.angle_gamma   90.00
#
_symmetry.space_group_name_H-M   'P 1'
#
loop_
_entity.id
_entity.type
_entity.pdbx_description
1 polymer ?
#
loop_
_entity_poly.entity_id
_entity_poly.type
_entity_poly.pdbx_seq_one_letter_code
_entity_poly.pdbx_strand_id
1 'polypeptide(L)'
;MRSRSLVGTAALVITMSASAASPGVVESQWISGTGSWTEADNWMNTPDTGTYPDNGKGGFTYDVEIRTGTANLEQAITIESLQLGSGGSGTVFGGNTLTTNKEISIGLLGGFAGLGGMLVANDSISIESQLRIENWRVDAMGQVRLGTSGGNGVINLIGGARLRLLGGMQFLRDGNITSFSDELPKVELLGGELQKLGVAGVSTISATFEAPGGTTIRVAAGELRFPTGFAASLTNPTLHALGTGTIRFSGTTTLAGTVTAQLSDDREIDFFAGSTTLAGTLSSQGLGRVKVSGGSANFRDATLECGRTAPFYFEGGTLTDVTNRGSFQWQGGALAGTFTNESTDAKTVPGVGSRDVTGMCVNQGSFAQTEIVWVRDGGSIRNAAGGTWTSRRNVNSVGAGNSFLNQGTLIKPPGPFVIIAPPFTSTGEVEVEDGELRILEPVEPEIDGDWSLRDGGTVNTGSGEKVIGRGGSVEFDGLGTGWVGFDQDPITARGRVAVRNGSTQDWSSVTVDNTPASPVLIEGSLTALSADLWAQVGGATEVDGGTLDWDTWTHRGGSFEARNGATVTVNAASVSGGEVTIKDFKTFMEAFDFDQSAGTVGIEDDAGLRATNDFVATGGTLDVFFGDMTVDGMFDVTDYTMVFENGSLSTGDAIITGGSANWSEGDWNALGNFAADDFVAAFTGGSSEVGAGALTGGATAAYTGCTLDFTAGAEWIVHLPLTTTNTIVRARDPGTLVRLEGPALVDGGDWSIFGGATLEANAGIELAGDAVVGGDGSFTIATVTNTSGALSPGPGAAEMVLSGDYTQGPAAELVIELAGAGVGPAHDRLVVNGTATLDGMLVVQTIDGFEPDPGSSFTVLTAGADIAGTFATLDAPSPDYAFEVRGTAVVVTFAGAACPADLDGSGEVGFTDLVSVLAAWGPCPGCPQDLDGSGDVGFTDLLTVLSAWGPCR
;
A
#
# COMPACT_ATOMS: atom_id res chain seq x y z
N MET A 1 -1.91 77.49 40.24
CA MET A 1 -2.42 78.58 41.11
C MET A 1 -1.77 79.87 40.65
N ARG A 2 -2.34 81.09 40.68
CA ARG A 2 -3.68 81.71 40.90
C ARG A 2 -3.56 83.12 40.24
N SER A 3 -4.58 83.89 39.85
CA SER A 3 -6.02 83.88 40.13
C SER A 3 -6.81 84.67 39.06
N ARG A 4 -8.13 84.42 39.00
CA ARG A 4 -9.16 85.12 38.18
C ARG A 4 -9.52 86.50 38.80
N SER A 5 -10.27 87.41 38.15
CA SER A 5 -11.76 87.35 38.09
C SER A 5 -12.45 88.34 37.12
N LEU A 6 -13.41 87.81 36.34
CA LEU A 6 -14.78 88.28 35.96
C LEU A 6 -15.10 89.79 35.72
N VAL A 7 -16.13 90.22 34.96
CA VAL A 7 -16.83 89.85 33.69
C VAL A 7 -18.16 90.63 33.61
N GLY A 8 -18.55 91.12 32.42
CA GLY A 8 -19.91 91.62 32.09
C GLY A 8 -20.05 93.15 31.99
N THR A 9 -20.86 93.75 31.10
CA THR A 9 -21.75 93.20 30.03
C THR A 9 -21.98 94.26 28.94
N ALA A 10 -22.53 93.88 27.77
CA ALA A 10 -22.48 94.67 26.52
C ALA A 10 -23.72 95.53 26.18
N ALA A 11 -23.53 96.43 25.19
CA ALA A 11 -24.60 96.92 24.30
C ALA A 11 -24.04 97.07 22.87
N LEU A 12 -24.83 96.64 21.87
CA LEU A 12 -24.43 96.47 20.47
C LEU A 12 -24.98 97.61 19.59
N VAL A 13 -24.14 98.21 18.75
CA VAL A 13 -24.58 99.04 17.62
C VAL A 13 -23.83 98.59 16.37
N ILE A 14 -24.58 98.16 15.35
CA ILE A 14 -24.06 97.66 14.08
C ILE A 14 -23.81 98.84 13.15
N THR A 15 -22.55 99.05 12.76
CA THR A 15 -22.22 99.86 11.56
C THR A 15 -21.99 98.93 10.39
N MET A 16 -22.87 99.03 9.37
CA MET A 16 -22.69 98.33 8.10
C MET A 16 -21.52 98.96 7.33
N SER A 17 -20.35 98.33 7.39
CA SER A 17 -19.33 98.48 6.37
C SER A 17 -19.84 97.80 5.10
N ALA A 18 -19.84 98.50 3.97
CA ALA A 18 -20.25 97.92 2.70
C ALA A 18 -19.39 96.68 2.38
N SER A 19 -20.05 95.55 2.10
CA SER A 19 -19.37 94.40 1.49
C SER A 19 -18.79 94.84 0.16
N ALA A 20 -17.51 94.55 -0.08
CA ALA A 20 -17.00 94.50 -1.45
C ALA A 20 -17.91 93.52 -2.21
N ALA A 21 -18.54 94.00 -3.29
CA ALA A 21 -19.39 93.14 -4.11
C ALA A 21 -18.55 91.99 -4.67
N SER A 22 -19.16 90.81 -4.77
CA SER A 22 -18.63 89.74 -5.64
C SER A 22 -18.36 90.34 -7.02
N PRO A 23 -17.27 89.95 -7.73
CA PRO A 23 -17.19 90.20 -9.15
C PRO A 23 -18.49 89.70 -9.81
N GLY A 24 -19.03 90.52 -10.70
CA GLY A 24 -20.26 90.19 -11.41
C GLY A 24 -19.95 89.20 -12.52
N VAL A 25 -20.60 88.04 -12.50
CA VAL A 25 -20.57 87.10 -13.62
C VAL A 25 -21.41 87.70 -14.76
N VAL A 26 -20.86 87.70 -15.97
CA VAL A 26 -21.48 88.26 -17.17
C VAL A 26 -21.58 87.17 -18.24
N GLU A 27 -22.79 86.72 -18.54
CA GLU A 27 -23.04 85.81 -19.67
C GLU A 27 -22.82 86.60 -20.98
N SER A 28 -21.91 86.13 -21.83
CA SER A 28 -21.40 86.89 -22.98
C SER A 28 -21.57 86.08 -24.26
N GLN A 29 -22.64 86.36 -25.01
CA GLN A 29 -22.97 85.62 -26.22
C GLN A 29 -22.36 86.29 -27.46
N TRP A 30 -21.64 85.51 -28.28
CA TRP A 30 -21.15 85.98 -29.58
C TRP A 30 -22.30 86.00 -30.60
N ILE A 31 -22.55 87.20 -31.16
CA ILE A 31 -23.70 87.45 -32.06
C ILE A 31 -23.29 87.69 -33.51
N SER A 32 -21.99 87.68 -33.82
CA SER A 32 -21.44 88.04 -35.14
C SER A 32 -21.10 86.85 -36.04
N GLY A 33 -21.04 87.08 -37.35
CA GLY A 33 -20.65 86.06 -38.34
C GLY A 33 -19.15 85.72 -38.26
N THR A 34 -18.30 86.68 -38.60
CA THR A 34 -16.85 86.63 -38.35
C THR A 34 -16.40 88.03 -37.97
N GLY A 35 -15.65 88.18 -36.87
CA GLY A 35 -15.34 89.49 -36.30
C GLY A 35 -14.21 89.45 -35.27
N SER A 36 -13.83 90.62 -34.76
CA SER A 36 -12.82 90.73 -33.70
C SER A 36 -13.40 90.38 -32.33
N TRP A 37 -12.65 89.63 -31.52
CA TRP A 37 -12.99 89.39 -30.12
C TRP A 37 -13.00 90.71 -29.35
N THR A 38 -12.10 91.64 -29.68
CA THR A 38 -11.92 92.91 -28.96
C THR A 38 -12.90 94.03 -29.37
N GLU A 39 -13.88 93.73 -30.21
CA GLU A 39 -14.92 94.67 -30.64
C GLU A 39 -16.22 94.43 -29.85
N ALA A 40 -16.71 95.45 -29.14
CA ALA A 40 -17.83 95.29 -28.22
C ALA A 40 -19.14 94.94 -28.94
N ASP A 41 -19.37 95.48 -30.13
CA ASP A 41 -20.58 95.25 -30.94
C ASP A 41 -20.76 93.78 -31.40
N ASN A 42 -19.73 92.94 -31.27
CA ASN A 42 -19.81 91.51 -31.58
C ASN A 42 -20.37 90.65 -30.44
N TRP A 43 -20.59 91.25 -29.26
CA TRP A 43 -20.98 90.57 -28.03
C TRP A 43 -22.33 91.07 -27.49
N MET A 44 -23.12 90.15 -26.99
CA MET A 44 -24.31 90.43 -26.18
C MET A 44 -24.05 89.99 -24.75
N ASN A 45 -23.85 90.96 -23.86
CA ASN A 45 -23.53 90.72 -22.46
C ASN A 45 -24.78 90.83 -21.59
N THR A 46 -24.91 89.92 -20.62
CA THR A 46 -25.99 89.92 -19.61
C THR A 46 -25.38 89.81 -18.21
N PRO A 47 -25.45 90.86 -17.37
CA PRO A 47 -25.93 92.21 -17.68
C PRO A 47 -25.06 92.94 -18.72
N ASP A 48 -25.64 93.91 -19.42
CA ASP A 48 -24.92 94.70 -20.43
C ASP A 48 -23.82 95.56 -19.77
N THR A 49 -22.59 95.40 -20.27
CA THR A 49 -21.40 96.12 -19.83
C THR A 49 -20.91 97.15 -20.84
N GLY A 50 -21.41 97.15 -22.08
CA GLY A 50 -20.85 97.94 -23.20
C GLY A 50 -19.39 97.59 -23.55
N THR A 51 -18.93 96.38 -23.22
CA THR A 51 -17.55 95.89 -23.45
C THR A 51 -17.54 94.50 -24.09
N TYR A 52 -16.36 94.02 -24.48
CA TYR A 52 -16.14 92.62 -24.84
C TYR A 52 -15.64 91.81 -23.62
N PRO A 53 -15.72 90.46 -23.64
CA PRO A 53 -15.10 89.58 -22.66
C PRO A 53 -13.58 89.76 -22.62
N ASP A 54 -13.06 90.30 -21.51
CA ASP A 54 -11.65 90.64 -21.35
C ASP A 54 -11.10 90.21 -19.98
N ASN A 55 -9.85 90.61 -19.68
CA ASN A 55 -9.03 90.15 -18.55
C ASN A 55 -9.51 90.67 -17.18
N GLY A 56 -10.81 90.61 -16.90
CA GLY A 56 -11.45 91.09 -15.68
C GLY A 56 -11.54 92.61 -15.58
N LYS A 57 -11.44 93.35 -16.69
CA LYS A 57 -11.49 94.82 -16.67
C LYS A 57 -12.89 95.27 -16.25
N GLY A 58 -12.95 96.24 -15.35
CA GLY A 58 -14.21 96.67 -14.74
C GLY A 58 -14.72 95.78 -13.60
N GLY A 59 -14.03 94.68 -13.27
CA GLY A 59 -14.37 93.81 -12.14
C GLY A 59 -15.41 92.72 -12.46
N PHE A 60 -15.61 92.41 -13.74
CA PHE A 60 -16.48 91.33 -14.21
C PHE A 60 -15.70 90.03 -14.46
N THR A 61 -16.40 88.91 -14.46
CA THR A 61 -15.90 87.61 -14.96
C THR A 61 -16.88 87.11 -16.03
N TYR A 62 -16.37 86.68 -17.19
CA TYR A 62 -17.22 86.47 -18.37
C TYR A 62 -17.44 84.99 -18.65
N ASP A 63 -18.68 84.52 -18.59
CA ASP A 63 -19.09 83.19 -19.06
C ASP A 63 -19.49 83.31 -20.53
N VAL A 64 -18.61 82.85 -21.43
CA VAL A 64 -18.68 83.15 -22.87
C VAL A 64 -19.38 82.03 -23.64
N GLU A 65 -20.33 82.35 -24.51
CA GLU A 65 -20.95 81.37 -25.43
C GLU A 65 -20.85 81.83 -26.89
N ILE A 66 -20.22 81.01 -27.73
CA ILE A 66 -20.14 81.20 -29.18
C ILE A 66 -20.92 80.09 -29.86
N ARG A 67 -22.23 80.28 -30.08
CA ARG A 67 -23.09 79.27 -30.71
C ARG A 67 -22.73 79.03 -32.17
N THR A 68 -22.46 80.11 -32.91
CA THR A 68 -22.17 80.12 -34.36
C THR A 68 -21.21 81.26 -34.69
N GLY A 69 -20.44 81.13 -35.79
CA GLY A 69 -19.56 82.21 -36.27
C GLY A 69 -18.11 82.02 -35.85
N THR A 70 -17.29 83.08 -36.01
CA THR A 70 -15.85 83.05 -35.73
C THR A 70 -15.38 84.33 -35.03
N ALA A 71 -14.96 84.20 -33.77
CA ALA A 71 -14.35 85.26 -32.99
C ALA A 71 -12.82 85.25 -33.15
N ASN A 72 -12.26 86.27 -33.79
CA ASN A 72 -10.82 86.39 -33.98
C ASN A 72 -10.17 86.86 -32.66
N LEU A 73 -9.17 86.13 -32.15
CA LEU A 73 -8.50 86.41 -30.89
C LEU A 73 -7.17 87.17 -31.13
N GLU A 74 -7.23 88.50 -31.15
CA GLU A 74 -6.07 89.35 -31.50
C GLU A 74 -5.08 89.61 -30.35
N GLN A 75 -5.47 89.33 -29.10
CA GLN A 75 -4.63 89.47 -27.91
C GLN A 75 -4.87 88.32 -26.92
N ALA A 76 -4.03 88.21 -25.89
CA ALA A 76 -4.26 87.23 -24.83
C ALA A 76 -5.45 87.65 -23.95
N ILE A 77 -6.42 86.74 -23.80
CA ILE A 77 -7.68 86.96 -23.09
C ILE A 77 -7.82 85.96 -21.93
N THR A 78 -8.36 86.40 -20.80
CA THR A 78 -8.75 85.58 -19.64
C THR A 78 -10.23 85.78 -19.33
N ILE A 79 -11.02 84.71 -19.42
CA ILE A 79 -12.47 84.70 -19.17
C ILE A 79 -12.81 83.66 -18.10
N GLU A 80 -14.08 83.60 -17.69
CA GLU A 80 -14.53 82.65 -16.69
C GLU A 80 -14.74 81.27 -17.31
N SER A 81 -15.70 81.09 -18.22
CA SER A 81 -15.91 79.86 -18.98
C SER A 81 -16.08 80.15 -20.48
N LEU A 82 -16.00 79.10 -21.31
CA LEU A 82 -16.23 79.19 -22.75
C LEU A 82 -17.05 78.01 -23.26
N GLN A 83 -18.19 78.26 -23.88
CA GLN A 83 -18.96 77.28 -24.63
C GLN A 83 -18.89 77.59 -26.13
N LEU A 84 -18.42 76.65 -26.94
CA LEU A 84 -18.36 76.76 -28.40
C LEU A 84 -19.36 75.81 -29.06
N GLY A 85 -20.12 76.27 -30.05
CA GLY A 85 -20.90 75.40 -30.93
C GLY A 85 -22.07 74.64 -30.28
N SER A 86 -22.68 75.18 -29.23
CA SER A 86 -23.89 74.66 -28.56
C SER A 86 -25.11 74.61 -29.52
N GLY A 87 -25.14 73.58 -30.36
CA GLY A 87 -26.11 73.42 -31.45
C GLY A 87 -25.75 74.15 -32.76
N GLY A 88 -24.50 74.60 -32.93
CA GLY A 88 -24.05 75.38 -34.08
C GLY A 88 -22.54 75.32 -34.33
N SER A 89 -22.03 76.09 -35.29
CA SER A 89 -20.63 76.08 -35.73
C SER A 89 -19.80 77.26 -35.22
N GLY A 90 -19.81 77.49 -33.91
CA GLY A 90 -19.12 78.63 -33.28
C GLY A 90 -17.64 78.37 -33.03
N THR A 91 -16.79 79.32 -33.40
CA THR A 91 -15.34 79.13 -33.45
C THR A 91 -14.53 80.33 -32.91
N VAL A 92 -13.29 80.07 -32.48
CA VAL A 92 -12.31 81.09 -32.07
C VAL A 92 -11.08 80.98 -32.96
N PHE A 93 -10.63 82.08 -33.58
CA PHE A 93 -9.51 82.07 -34.53
C PHE A 93 -8.36 82.98 -34.08
N GLY A 94 -7.15 82.46 -33.83
CA GLY A 94 -6.03 83.33 -33.48
C GLY A 94 -4.75 82.64 -33.05
N GLY A 95 -3.67 83.43 -32.98
CA GLY A 95 -2.35 83.00 -32.50
C GLY A 95 -2.06 83.33 -31.03
N ASN A 96 -3.04 83.86 -30.30
CA ASN A 96 -2.88 84.33 -28.91
C ASN A 96 -3.39 83.31 -27.89
N THR A 97 -3.05 83.52 -26.62
CA THR A 97 -3.48 82.67 -25.50
C THR A 97 -4.91 83.02 -25.07
N LEU A 98 -5.83 82.04 -25.10
CA LEU A 98 -7.09 82.15 -24.37
C LEU A 98 -6.99 81.35 -23.08
N THR A 99 -7.28 82.01 -21.96
CA THR A 99 -7.29 81.44 -20.62
C THR A 99 -8.72 81.38 -20.10
N THR A 100 -9.17 80.24 -19.57
CA THR A 100 -10.43 80.16 -18.81
C THR A 100 -10.15 79.82 -17.34
N ASN A 101 -10.86 80.51 -16.43
CA ASN A 101 -10.79 80.20 -15.00
C ASN A 101 -11.54 78.90 -14.66
N LYS A 102 -12.62 78.63 -15.40
CA LYS A 102 -13.51 77.47 -15.33
C LYS A 102 -13.46 76.65 -16.63
N GLU A 103 -14.58 76.00 -16.95
CA GLU A 103 -14.78 75.04 -18.05
C GLU A 103 -14.73 75.64 -19.46
N ILE A 104 -14.15 74.88 -20.39
CA ILE A 104 -14.34 75.04 -21.84
C ILE A 104 -15.21 73.89 -22.36
N SER A 105 -16.46 74.13 -22.77
CA SER A 105 -17.33 73.14 -23.43
C SER A 105 -17.34 73.33 -24.95
N ILE A 106 -17.30 72.23 -25.72
CA ILE A 106 -17.31 72.28 -27.20
C ILE A 106 -18.37 71.32 -27.79
N GLY A 107 -19.39 71.93 -28.38
CA GLY A 107 -20.52 71.37 -29.12
C GLY A 107 -20.28 71.16 -30.63
N LEU A 108 -21.28 70.55 -31.29
CA LEU A 108 -21.10 69.61 -32.43
C LEU A 108 -20.32 70.11 -33.64
N LEU A 109 -20.29 71.41 -33.90
CA LEU A 109 -19.58 71.99 -35.05
C LEU A 109 -18.62 73.11 -34.63
N GLY A 110 -18.36 73.27 -33.33
CA GLY A 110 -17.52 74.33 -32.78
C GLY A 110 -16.02 74.02 -32.77
N GLY A 111 -15.20 75.04 -32.48
CA GLY A 111 -13.76 74.83 -32.29
C GLY A 111 -12.84 76.05 -32.37
N PHE A 112 -11.55 75.79 -32.45
CA PHE A 112 -10.49 76.81 -32.57
C PHE A 112 -9.83 76.77 -33.97
N ALA A 113 -9.13 77.81 -34.40
CA ALA A 113 -8.34 77.78 -35.64
C ALA A 113 -7.20 78.83 -35.64
N GLY A 114 -6.20 78.65 -36.51
CA GLY A 114 -5.04 79.55 -36.62
C GLY A 114 -3.75 78.98 -36.01
N LEU A 115 -2.60 79.50 -36.46
CA LEU A 115 -1.28 79.00 -36.09
C LEU A 115 -0.72 79.76 -34.87
N GLY A 116 -0.52 79.06 -33.76
CA GLY A 116 0.37 79.49 -32.66
C GLY A 116 -0.28 79.74 -31.29
N GLY A 117 -1.61 79.79 -31.19
CA GLY A 117 -2.31 80.05 -29.92
C GLY A 117 -2.18 78.90 -28.91
N MET A 118 -1.95 79.24 -27.64
CA MET A 118 -1.97 78.30 -26.52
C MET A 118 -3.33 78.34 -25.84
N LEU A 119 -4.05 77.21 -25.80
CA LEU A 119 -5.27 77.10 -25.02
C LEU A 119 -4.91 76.72 -23.58
N VAL A 120 -5.39 77.50 -22.60
CA VAL A 120 -5.21 77.22 -21.17
C VAL A 120 -6.57 77.22 -20.49
N ALA A 121 -6.90 76.12 -19.80
CA ALA A 121 -8.01 76.10 -18.86
C ALA A 121 -7.46 75.73 -17.48
N ASN A 122 -7.84 76.50 -16.46
CA ASN A 122 -7.38 76.29 -15.09
C ASN A 122 -8.20 75.23 -14.32
N ASP A 123 -9.39 74.87 -14.82
CA ASP A 123 -10.34 73.97 -14.16
C ASP A 123 -10.80 72.80 -15.05
N SER A 124 -11.32 73.05 -16.26
CA SER A 124 -11.67 71.96 -17.17
C SER A 124 -11.78 72.32 -18.66
N ILE A 125 -11.61 71.31 -19.51
CA ILE A 125 -11.93 71.31 -20.94
C ILE A 125 -12.82 70.08 -21.18
N SER A 126 -14.10 70.29 -21.43
CA SER A 126 -15.07 69.27 -21.78
C SER A 126 -15.36 69.28 -23.28
N ILE A 127 -15.15 68.15 -23.94
CA ILE A 127 -15.44 67.99 -25.36
C ILE A 127 -16.64 67.05 -25.50
N GLU A 128 -17.81 67.64 -25.73
CA GLU A 128 -19.09 66.93 -25.86
C GLU A 128 -19.27 66.31 -27.25
N SER A 129 -18.43 66.66 -28.23
CA SER A 129 -18.70 66.39 -29.65
C SER A 129 -17.51 66.71 -30.60
N GLN A 130 -17.76 66.90 -31.91
CA GLN A 130 -16.73 67.13 -32.93
C GLN A 130 -16.09 68.53 -32.88
N LEU A 131 -14.91 68.61 -32.27
CA LEU A 131 -14.04 69.80 -32.25
C LEU A 131 -13.36 70.04 -33.63
N ARG A 132 -13.83 71.03 -34.38
CA ARG A 132 -13.31 71.32 -35.73
C ARG A 132 -12.14 72.33 -35.71
N ILE A 133 -10.93 71.87 -35.38
CA ILE A 133 -9.70 72.69 -35.46
C ILE A 133 -8.92 72.41 -36.75
N GLU A 134 -8.65 73.45 -37.53
CA GLU A 134 -7.68 73.39 -38.64
C GLU A 134 -6.25 73.50 -38.11
N ASN A 135 -5.79 72.39 -37.51
CA ASN A 135 -4.43 71.85 -37.42
C ASN A 135 -4.34 70.71 -36.38
N TRP A 136 -5.36 70.55 -35.51
CA TRP A 136 -5.66 69.32 -34.75
C TRP A 136 -7.08 68.85 -35.10
N ARG A 137 -7.25 68.04 -36.14
CA ARG A 137 -8.62 67.72 -36.62
C ARG A 137 -9.33 66.78 -35.66
N VAL A 138 -10.58 67.03 -35.28
CA VAL A 138 -11.50 65.90 -35.03
C VAL A 138 -11.99 65.37 -36.37
N ASP A 139 -12.11 64.05 -36.48
CA ASP A 139 -12.64 63.40 -37.68
C ASP A 139 -14.15 63.15 -37.62
N ALA A 140 -14.66 62.54 -38.70
CA ALA A 140 -16.06 62.19 -38.87
C ALA A 140 -16.63 61.26 -37.77
N MET A 141 -15.80 60.75 -36.86
CA MET A 141 -16.18 59.83 -35.77
C MET A 141 -16.08 60.46 -34.36
N GLY A 142 -15.59 61.69 -34.21
CA GLY A 142 -15.57 62.39 -32.91
C GLY A 142 -14.25 62.32 -32.12
N GLN A 143 -13.20 61.73 -32.68
CA GLN A 143 -11.91 61.54 -32.00
C GLN A 143 -11.01 62.79 -32.02
N VAL A 144 -10.48 63.23 -30.87
CA VAL A 144 -9.46 64.29 -30.76
C VAL A 144 -8.14 63.85 -31.42
N ARG A 145 -7.72 64.45 -32.55
CA ARG A 145 -6.46 64.05 -33.21
C ARG A 145 -5.26 64.92 -32.84
N LEU A 146 -4.18 64.27 -32.41
CA LEU A 146 -2.91 64.90 -32.05
C LEU A 146 -1.84 64.64 -33.11
N GLY A 147 -1.31 65.72 -33.70
CA GLY A 147 -0.19 65.73 -34.67
C GLY A 147 -0.45 66.59 -35.92
N THR A 148 0.58 67.27 -36.42
CA THR A 148 0.51 68.13 -37.63
C THR A 148 1.32 67.57 -38.80
N SER A 149 1.16 68.13 -40.00
CA SER A 149 2.06 67.91 -41.14
C SER A 149 3.38 68.68 -40.95
N GLY A 150 4.17 68.33 -39.94
CA GLY A 150 5.49 68.93 -39.70
C GLY A 150 6.02 68.89 -38.27
N GLY A 151 5.21 68.55 -37.26
CA GLY A 151 5.66 68.50 -35.87
C GLY A 151 4.74 67.73 -34.92
N ASN A 152 5.20 67.60 -33.67
CA ASN A 152 4.49 66.90 -32.60
C ASN A 152 3.40 67.80 -32.01
N GLY A 153 2.21 67.25 -31.79
CA GLY A 153 1.12 67.97 -31.10
C GLY A 153 1.29 67.90 -29.58
N VAL A 154 1.02 69.00 -28.87
CA VAL A 154 1.14 69.06 -27.40
C VAL A 154 -0.08 69.73 -26.78
N ILE A 155 -0.76 69.05 -25.85
CA ILE A 155 -1.78 69.67 -24.97
C ILE A 155 -1.09 70.01 -23.65
N ASN A 156 -1.20 71.28 -23.22
CA ASN A 156 -0.73 71.72 -21.91
C ASN A 156 -1.90 71.83 -20.94
N LEU A 157 -1.80 71.16 -19.79
CA LEU A 157 -2.76 71.28 -18.69
C LEU A 157 -2.06 71.91 -17.47
N ILE A 158 -2.74 72.79 -16.74
CA ILE A 158 -2.17 73.56 -15.63
C ILE A 158 -3.13 73.53 -14.44
N GLY A 159 -2.61 73.32 -13.24
CA GLY A 159 -3.40 73.15 -12.01
C GLY A 159 -4.17 71.82 -11.98
N GLY A 160 -5.19 71.74 -11.13
CA GLY A 160 -6.13 70.60 -11.08
C GLY A 160 -7.04 70.42 -12.31
N ALA A 161 -6.67 70.99 -13.47
CA ALA A 161 -7.48 71.03 -14.68
C ALA A 161 -7.86 69.64 -15.22
N ARG A 162 -9.10 69.49 -15.70
CA ARG A 162 -9.65 68.21 -16.22
C ARG A 162 -9.99 68.26 -17.70
N LEU A 163 -9.39 67.40 -18.52
CA LEU A 163 -9.78 67.16 -19.92
C LEU A 163 -10.79 66.00 -19.98
N ARG A 164 -12.05 66.28 -20.31
CA ARG A 164 -13.12 65.28 -20.47
C ARG A 164 -13.37 64.95 -21.93
N LEU A 165 -13.30 63.66 -22.26
CA LEU A 165 -13.42 63.13 -23.62
C LEU A 165 -14.63 62.18 -23.71
N LEU A 166 -15.65 62.57 -24.47
CA LEU A 166 -16.85 61.76 -24.70
C LEU A 166 -16.82 60.96 -26.02
N GLY A 167 -15.95 61.34 -26.98
CA GLY A 167 -15.85 60.76 -28.32
C GLY A 167 -14.50 60.06 -28.65
N GLY A 168 -13.62 59.87 -27.67
CA GLY A 168 -12.29 59.29 -27.88
C GLY A 168 -11.20 60.27 -28.34
N MET A 169 -10.00 59.72 -28.56
CA MET A 169 -8.78 60.48 -28.89
C MET A 169 -7.85 59.62 -29.75
N GLN A 170 -7.12 60.24 -30.69
CA GLN A 170 -6.27 59.55 -31.65
C GLN A 170 -4.95 60.30 -31.87
N PHE A 171 -3.83 59.68 -31.51
CA PHE A 171 -2.51 60.13 -31.92
C PHE A 171 -2.26 59.74 -33.40
N LEU A 172 -2.24 60.74 -34.29
CA LEU A 172 -1.90 60.57 -35.71
C LEU A 172 -0.39 60.62 -35.96
N ARG A 173 0.34 61.30 -35.07
CA ARG A 173 1.80 61.29 -34.98
C ARG A 173 2.20 61.17 -33.51
N ASP A 174 3.49 61.36 -33.22
CA ASP A 174 3.95 61.53 -31.85
C ASP A 174 3.39 62.83 -31.28
N GLY A 175 2.89 62.76 -30.06
CA GLY A 175 2.20 63.87 -29.42
C GLY A 175 1.99 63.60 -27.95
N ASN A 176 1.99 64.67 -27.15
CA ASN A 176 2.06 64.59 -25.71
C ASN A 176 0.94 65.39 -25.05
N ILE A 177 0.42 64.89 -23.93
CA ILE A 177 -0.31 65.69 -22.96
C ILE A 177 0.67 65.94 -21.81
N THR A 178 0.89 67.21 -21.45
CA THR A 178 1.91 67.63 -20.48
C THR A 178 1.33 68.53 -19.40
N SER A 179 1.65 68.24 -18.13
CA SER A 179 1.34 69.06 -16.98
C SER A 179 2.47 70.04 -16.63
N PHE A 180 2.13 71.15 -15.97
CA PHE A 180 3.10 72.18 -15.53
C PHE A 180 2.91 72.62 -14.05
N SER A 181 2.29 71.80 -13.20
CA SER A 181 1.85 72.20 -11.85
C SER A 181 2.05 71.13 -10.77
N ASP A 182 2.11 71.57 -9.51
CA ASP A 182 2.18 70.72 -8.30
C ASP A 182 0.87 69.95 -8.04
N GLU A 183 -0.28 70.54 -8.39
CA GLU A 183 -1.53 69.80 -8.53
C GLU A 183 -1.53 69.08 -9.89
N LEU A 184 -1.76 67.77 -9.87
CA LEU A 184 -1.73 66.93 -11.07
C LEU A 184 -3.05 67.09 -11.86
N PRO A 185 -3.00 67.55 -13.13
CA PRO A 185 -4.19 67.62 -13.98
C PRO A 185 -4.69 66.23 -14.37
N LYS A 186 -5.95 66.17 -14.82
CA LYS A 186 -6.69 64.94 -15.07
C LYS A 186 -7.14 64.82 -16.53
N VAL A 187 -7.18 63.61 -17.06
CA VAL A 187 -7.79 63.27 -18.36
C VAL A 187 -8.84 62.19 -18.12
N GLU A 188 -10.12 62.52 -18.28
CA GLU A 188 -11.27 61.63 -18.07
C GLU A 188 -11.81 61.15 -19.44
N LEU A 189 -11.57 59.89 -19.81
CA LEU A 189 -12.13 59.27 -21.01
C LEU A 189 -13.45 58.58 -20.68
N LEU A 190 -14.55 59.25 -21.00
CA LEU A 190 -15.92 58.86 -20.66
C LEU A 190 -16.62 58.10 -21.81
N GLY A 191 -16.08 58.15 -23.03
CA GLY A 191 -16.56 57.40 -24.18
C GLY A 191 -15.61 57.45 -25.39
N GLY A 192 -15.71 56.45 -26.28
CA GLY A 192 -14.87 56.29 -27.47
C GLY A 192 -13.62 55.42 -27.26
N GLU A 193 -12.73 55.39 -28.26
CA GLU A 193 -11.41 54.72 -28.16
C GLU A 193 -10.28 55.73 -27.94
N LEU A 194 -9.21 55.30 -27.26
CA LEU A 194 -7.91 55.98 -27.25
C LEU A 194 -6.96 55.29 -28.23
N GLN A 195 -6.61 55.93 -29.33
CA GLN A 195 -5.86 55.32 -30.43
C GLN A 195 -4.48 55.95 -30.64
N LYS A 196 -3.48 55.18 -31.10
CA LYS A 196 -2.26 55.67 -31.76
C LYS A 196 -2.02 54.87 -33.03
N LEU A 197 -2.14 55.52 -34.19
CA LEU A 197 -2.10 54.85 -35.49
C LEU A 197 -1.00 55.44 -36.38
N GLY A 198 -0.16 54.58 -36.97
CA GLY A 198 0.62 54.91 -38.17
C GLY A 198 2.00 55.56 -38.02
N VAL A 199 2.57 55.71 -36.81
CA VAL A 199 3.97 56.18 -36.60
C VAL A 199 4.69 55.40 -35.51
N ALA A 200 6.02 55.27 -35.63
CA ALA A 200 6.84 54.41 -34.77
C ALA A 200 7.39 55.05 -33.48
N GLY A 201 7.16 56.34 -33.23
CA GLY A 201 7.68 57.03 -32.04
C GLY A 201 6.77 56.96 -30.81
N VAL A 202 7.04 57.80 -29.82
CA VAL A 202 6.39 57.77 -28.49
C VAL A 202 5.37 58.91 -28.36
N SER A 203 4.16 58.60 -27.91
CA SER A 203 3.17 59.57 -27.42
C SER A 203 3.01 59.42 -25.90
N THR A 204 3.07 60.52 -25.13
CA THR A 204 2.99 60.46 -23.65
C THR A 204 1.74 61.14 -23.09
N ILE A 205 1.07 60.53 -22.12
CA ILE A 205 0.01 61.18 -21.32
C ILE A 205 0.54 61.47 -19.92
N SER A 206 1.18 62.63 -19.74
CA SER A 206 1.71 63.12 -18.47
C SER A 206 0.63 63.88 -17.70
N ALA A 207 -0.43 63.17 -17.32
CA ALA A 207 -1.57 63.63 -16.53
C ALA A 207 -2.24 62.41 -15.86
N THR A 208 -3.04 62.63 -14.81
CA THR A 208 -3.84 61.56 -14.19
C THR A 208 -4.93 61.10 -15.15
N PHE A 209 -4.78 59.92 -15.75
CA PHE A 209 -5.73 59.38 -16.71
C PHE A 209 -6.81 58.54 -16.00
N GLU A 210 -8.08 58.75 -16.29
CA GLU A 210 -9.18 57.89 -15.81
C GLU A 210 -10.12 57.50 -16.96
N ALA A 211 -10.47 56.22 -17.02
CA ALA A 211 -11.47 55.68 -17.94
C ALA A 211 -12.45 54.79 -17.16
N PRO A 212 -13.52 55.37 -16.59
CA PRO A 212 -14.43 54.66 -15.68
C PRO A 212 -15.42 53.72 -16.40
N GLY A 213 -15.56 53.81 -17.72
CA GLY A 213 -16.35 52.91 -18.55
C GLY A 213 -15.47 51.98 -19.39
N GLY A 214 -16.06 50.88 -19.90
CA GLY A 214 -15.36 49.87 -20.72
C GLY A 214 -14.75 50.48 -21.98
N THR A 215 -13.45 50.79 -21.89
CA THR A 215 -12.75 51.67 -22.84
C THR A 215 -11.74 50.88 -23.67
N THR A 216 -11.66 51.16 -24.98
CA THR A 216 -10.63 50.54 -25.82
C THR A 216 -9.42 51.47 -25.99
N ILE A 217 -8.22 50.99 -25.67
CA ILE A 217 -6.95 51.63 -25.98
C ILE A 217 -6.27 50.84 -27.11
N ARG A 218 -6.02 51.46 -28.26
CA ARG A 218 -5.54 50.79 -29.49
C ARG A 218 -4.27 51.44 -30.05
N VAL A 219 -3.15 50.75 -29.98
CA VAL A 219 -1.87 51.20 -30.56
C VAL A 219 -1.51 50.28 -31.72
N ALA A 220 -1.44 50.82 -32.94
CA ALA A 220 -1.09 50.07 -34.15
C ALA A 220 0.36 50.28 -34.61
N ALA A 221 1.03 51.32 -34.09
CA ALA A 221 2.44 51.60 -34.34
C ALA A 221 3.00 52.49 -33.23
N GLY A 222 4.28 52.30 -32.89
CA GLY A 222 4.98 53.10 -31.89
C GLY A 222 4.50 52.86 -30.47
N GLU A 223 4.84 53.75 -29.55
CA GLU A 223 4.53 53.60 -28.12
C GLU A 223 3.48 54.61 -27.65
N LEU A 224 2.48 54.17 -26.90
CA LEU A 224 1.66 55.02 -26.03
C LEU A 224 2.12 54.81 -24.59
N ARG A 225 2.61 55.88 -23.93
CA ARG A 225 3.21 55.82 -22.61
C ARG A 225 2.43 56.63 -21.58
N PHE A 226 2.13 56.00 -20.44
CA PHE A 226 1.69 56.66 -19.21
C PHE A 226 2.91 56.76 -18.27
N PRO A 227 3.60 57.91 -18.19
CA PRO A 227 4.91 58.02 -17.57
C PRO A 227 4.87 58.03 -16.02
N THR A 228 6.03 57.81 -15.41
CA THR A 228 6.24 57.94 -13.95
C THR A 228 5.81 59.31 -13.43
N GLY A 229 5.27 59.36 -12.22
CA GLY A 229 4.77 60.59 -11.58
C GLY A 229 3.28 60.87 -11.80
N PHE A 230 2.63 60.12 -12.69
CA PHE A 230 1.20 60.22 -12.98
C PHE A 230 0.48 58.91 -12.68
N ALA A 231 -0.84 58.99 -12.50
CA ALA A 231 -1.70 57.83 -12.29
C ALA A 231 -2.54 57.52 -13.54
N ALA A 232 -2.83 56.25 -13.79
CA ALA A 232 -3.83 55.80 -14.76
C ALA A 232 -4.86 54.91 -14.05
N SER A 233 -6.16 55.07 -14.27
CA SER A 233 -7.22 54.26 -13.66
C SER A 233 -8.22 53.82 -14.72
N LEU A 234 -8.34 52.51 -14.96
CA LEU A 234 -9.15 51.95 -16.06
C LEU A 234 -10.12 50.88 -15.54
N THR A 235 -11.40 50.96 -15.92
CA THR A 235 -12.43 49.98 -15.55
C THR A 235 -12.92 49.22 -16.79
N ASN A 236 -12.82 47.89 -16.75
CA ASN A 236 -13.09 46.98 -17.87
C ASN A 236 -12.42 47.37 -19.21
N PRO A 237 -11.11 47.71 -19.24
CA PRO A 237 -10.46 48.17 -20.47
C PRO A 237 -10.17 47.04 -21.45
N THR A 238 -10.24 47.36 -22.75
CA THR A 238 -9.75 46.50 -23.83
C THR A 238 -8.48 47.14 -24.42
N LEU A 239 -7.35 46.44 -24.36
CA LEU A 239 -6.03 46.94 -24.75
C LEU A 239 -5.55 46.24 -26.02
N HIS A 240 -5.50 46.96 -27.13
CA HIS A 240 -5.12 46.44 -28.45
C HIS A 240 -3.71 46.91 -28.81
N ALA A 241 -2.72 46.02 -28.76
CA ALA A 241 -1.37 46.27 -29.29
C ALA A 241 -1.22 45.53 -30.63
N LEU A 242 -1.33 46.28 -31.73
CA LEU A 242 -1.41 45.79 -33.11
C LEU A 242 -0.21 46.30 -33.92
N GLY A 243 0.06 45.68 -35.07
CA GLY A 243 1.06 46.16 -36.05
C GLY A 243 2.47 46.23 -35.45
N THR A 244 2.98 47.44 -35.21
CA THR A 244 4.25 47.69 -34.48
C THR A 244 4.04 48.46 -33.18
N GLY A 245 2.84 48.37 -32.59
CA GLY A 245 2.42 49.10 -31.42
C GLY A 245 2.83 48.50 -30.08
N THR A 246 3.07 49.38 -29.10
CA THR A 246 3.32 49.07 -27.68
C THR A 246 2.48 49.99 -26.79
N ILE A 247 1.89 49.45 -25.73
CA ILE A 247 1.29 50.24 -24.64
C ILE A 247 2.19 50.10 -23.42
N ARG A 248 2.71 51.21 -22.88
CA ARG A 248 3.56 51.19 -21.68
C ARG A 248 2.95 51.97 -20.51
N PHE A 249 2.82 51.30 -19.39
CA PHE A 249 2.47 51.87 -18.10
C PHE A 249 3.74 51.98 -17.24
N SER A 250 4.24 53.19 -17.05
CA SER A 250 5.39 53.49 -16.17
C SER A 250 4.98 54.25 -14.91
N GLY A 251 3.82 54.92 -14.91
CA GLY A 251 3.21 55.53 -13.73
C GLY A 251 2.45 54.55 -12.85
N THR A 252 1.86 55.05 -11.76
CA THR A 252 0.92 54.28 -10.94
C THR A 252 -0.28 53.92 -11.81
N THR A 253 -0.70 52.66 -11.84
CA THR A 253 -1.79 52.21 -12.71
C THR A 253 -2.77 51.38 -11.90
N THR A 254 -4.06 51.67 -12.00
CA THR A 254 -5.14 50.91 -11.38
C THR A 254 -6.01 50.33 -12.49
N LEU A 255 -6.18 49.02 -12.51
CA LEU A 255 -7.01 48.29 -13.44
C LEU A 255 -8.11 47.58 -12.65
N ALA A 256 -9.37 47.75 -13.03
CA ALA A 256 -10.52 47.15 -12.35
C ALA A 256 -11.40 46.36 -13.31
N GLY A 257 -11.93 45.23 -12.86
CA GLY A 257 -12.82 44.37 -13.64
C GLY A 257 -12.07 43.51 -14.67
N THR A 258 -12.66 43.32 -15.85
CA THR A 258 -12.09 42.47 -16.91
C THR A 258 -11.20 43.29 -17.84
N VAL A 259 -9.88 43.09 -17.78
CA VAL A 259 -8.90 43.62 -18.71
C VAL A 259 -8.73 42.61 -19.86
N THR A 260 -8.98 43.05 -21.09
CA THR A 260 -8.83 42.21 -22.29
C THR A 260 -7.69 42.71 -23.16
N ALA A 261 -6.61 41.93 -23.29
CA ALA A 261 -5.49 42.25 -24.17
C ALA A 261 -5.62 41.54 -25.54
N GLN A 262 -5.69 42.30 -26.63
CA GLN A 262 -5.63 41.76 -28.01
C GLN A 262 -4.31 42.16 -28.67
N LEU A 263 -3.52 41.16 -29.06
CA LEU A 263 -2.11 41.35 -29.42
C LEU A 263 -1.79 40.74 -30.79
N SER A 264 -1.23 41.51 -31.72
CA SER A 264 -0.61 40.93 -32.92
C SER A 264 0.85 40.53 -32.68
N ASP A 265 1.43 39.80 -33.63
CA ASP A 265 2.80 39.29 -33.70
C ASP A 265 3.83 40.08 -32.87
N ASP A 266 4.32 39.46 -31.79
CA ASP A 266 5.45 39.92 -30.95
C ASP A 266 5.27 41.31 -30.31
N ARG A 267 4.04 41.85 -30.23
CA ARG A 267 3.74 43.16 -29.61
C ARG A 267 3.65 43.11 -28.09
N GLU A 268 3.91 44.25 -27.45
CA GLU A 268 4.01 44.37 -25.99
C GLU A 268 2.94 45.28 -25.37
N ILE A 269 2.34 44.82 -24.27
CA ILE A 269 1.77 45.69 -23.24
C ILE A 269 2.68 45.57 -22.02
N ASP A 270 3.27 46.67 -21.56
CA ASP A 270 4.40 46.67 -20.63
C ASP A 270 4.14 47.52 -19.38
N PHE A 271 4.13 46.88 -18.21
CA PHE A 271 4.09 47.52 -16.89
C PHE A 271 5.55 47.63 -16.37
N PHE A 272 6.16 48.80 -16.53
CA PHE A 272 7.62 48.96 -16.56
C PHE A 272 8.25 49.54 -15.28
N ALA A 273 7.62 50.50 -14.60
CA ALA A 273 8.29 51.28 -13.52
C ALA A 273 7.38 51.92 -12.46
N GLY A 274 6.15 51.44 -12.30
CA GLY A 274 5.16 52.01 -11.37
C GLY A 274 4.61 51.00 -10.37
N SER A 275 3.68 51.46 -9.52
CA SER A 275 2.77 50.55 -8.80
C SER A 275 1.58 50.26 -9.70
N THR A 276 1.46 49.03 -10.20
CA THR A 276 0.27 48.58 -10.94
C THR A 276 -0.62 47.78 -10.00
N THR A 277 -1.80 48.30 -9.68
CA THR A 277 -2.87 47.56 -9.01
C THR A 277 -3.83 46.96 -10.04
N LEU A 278 -4.08 45.66 -9.98
CA LEU A 278 -5.15 44.99 -10.74
C LEU A 278 -6.13 44.38 -9.75
N ALA A 279 -7.43 44.62 -9.95
CA ALA A 279 -8.51 44.02 -9.17
C ALA A 279 -9.57 43.44 -10.15
N GLY A 280 -9.42 42.16 -10.49
CA GLY A 280 -10.27 41.47 -11.47
C GLY A 280 -9.49 40.48 -12.34
N THR A 281 -9.86 40.34 -13.61
CA THR A 281 -9.28 39.33 -14.52
C THR A 281 -8.50 39.99 -15.65
N LEU A 282 -7.29 39.51 -15.93
CA LEU A 282 -6.51 39.88 -17.11
C LEU A 282 -6.49 38.68 -18.08
N SER A 283 -7.14 38.84 -19.23
CA SER A 283 -7.10 37.87 -20.33
C SER A 283 -6.27 38.41 -21.49
N SER A 284 -5.63 37.51 -22.25
CA SER A 284 -4.85 37.87 -23.45
C SER A 284 -5.13 36.91 -24.61
N GLN A 285 -5.17 37.46 -25.82
CA GLN A 285 -5.35 36.70 -27.05
C GLN A 285 -4.44 37.23 -28.17
N GLY A 286 -4.07 36.34 -29.09
CA GLY A 286 -3.25 36.64 -30.26
C GLY A 286 -1.80 36.14 -30.12
N LEU A 287 -0.82 36.89 -30.62
CA LEU A 287 0.58 36.45 -30.83
C LEU A 287 1.64 37.39 -30.20
N GLY A 288 1.25 38.24 -29.25
CA GLY A 288 2.16 39.14 -28.52
C GLY A 288 2.37 38.74 -27.06
N ARG A 289 2.72 39.70 -26.21
CA ARG A 289 3.03 39.51 -24.79
C ARG A 289 2.46 40.64 -23.93
N VAL A 290 1.79 40.28 -22.83
CA VAL A 290 1.56 41.21 -21.71
C VAL A 290 2.68 40.99 -20.71
N LYS A 291 3.36 42.04 -20.25
CA LYS A 291 4.54 41.89 -19.42
C LYS A 291 4.64 42.88 -18.26
N VAL A 292 5.23 42.43 -17.17
CA VAL A 292 5.74 43.27 -16.08
C VAL A 292 7.26 43.18 -16.13
N SER A 293 7.92 44.30 -16.42
CA SER A 293 9.38 44.37 -16.60
C SER A 293 10.10 45.13 -15.50
N GLY A 294 9.36 45.79 -14.60
CA GLY A 294 9.88 46.45 -13.42
C GLY A 294 8.80 47.10 -12.56
N GLY A 295 9.19 47.69 -11.43
CA GLY A 295 8.27 48.27 -10.46
C GLY A 295 7.60 47.23 -9.57
N SER A 296 6.36 47.50 -9.14
CA SER A 296 5.56 46.61 -8.28
C SER A 296 4.16 46.43 -8.88
N ALA A 297 3.78 45.18 -9.13
CA ALA A 297 2.48 44.76 -9.62
C ALA A 297 1.70 44.08 -8.47
N ASN A 298 0.86 44.85 -7.78
CA ASN A 298 -0.01 44.35 -6.70
C ASN A 298 -1.37 43.98 -7.29
N PHE A 299 -1.54 42.72 -7.64
CA PHE A 299 -2.65 42.22 -8.42
C PHE A 299 -3.70 41.61 -7.48
N ARG A 300 -4.23 42.42 -6.54
CA ARG A 300 -5.18 42.05 -5.46
C ARG A 300 -6.24 41.01 -5.89
N ASP A 301 -6.01 39.76 -5.53
CA ASP A 301 -6.86 38.60 -5.85
C ASP A 301 -7.17 38.49 -7.36
N ALA A 302 -6.28 38.97 -8.21
CA ALA A 302 -6.50 39.04 -9.64
C ALA A 302 -6.23 37.70 -10.33
N THR A 303 -7.02 37.41 -11.36
CA THR A 303 -6.90 36.17 -12.14
C THR A 303 -6.24 36.43 -13.49
N LEU A 304 -5.17 35.70 -13.81
CA LEU A 304 -4.53 35.72 -15.13
C LEU A 304 -5.09 34.58 -16.01
N GLU A 305 -5.79 34.93 -17.08
CA GLU A 305 -6.38 34.02 -18.08
C GLU A 305 -5.73 34.26 -19.46
N CYS A 306 -4.39 34.28 -19.48
CA CYS A 306 -3.60 34.57 -20.67
C CYS A 306 -3.46 33.34 -21.58
N GLY A 307 -3.70 33.49 -22.89
CA GLY A 307 -3.63 32.37 -23.83
C GLY A 307 -2.21 31.87 -24.13
N ARG A 308 -2.04 30.59 -24.50
CA ARG A 308 -0.73 29.98 -24.83
C ARG A 308 0.08 30.73 -25.88
N THR A 309 -0.58 31.33 -26.86
CA THR A 309 0.06 32.10 -27.94
C THR A 309 0.35 33.55 -27.54
N ALA A 310 -0.20 34.02 -26.41
CA ALA A 310 0.03 35.34 -25.85
C ALA A 310 0.29 35.30 -24.33
N PRO A 311 1.38 34.65 -23.85
CA PRO A 311 1.61 34.47 -22.42
C PRO A 311 1.71 35.79 -21.63
N PHE A 312 1.51 35.69 -20.31
CA PHE A 312 1.94 36.73 -19.38
C PHE A 312 3.43 36.56 -19.05
N TYR A 313 4.22 37.61 -19.23
CA TYR A 313 5.67 37.62 -18.99
C TYR A 313 6.00 38.42 -17.72
N PHE A 314 6.68 37.80 -16.77
CA PHE A 314 7.24 38.49 -15.61
C PHE A 314 8.76 38.58 -15.81
N GLU A 315 9.22 39.71 -16.34
CA GLU A 315 10.62 39.98 -16.69
C GLU A 315 11.39 40.66 -15.52
N GLY A 316 10.70 41.36 -14.61
CA GLY A 316 11.31 42.00 -13.45
C GLY A 316 10.31 42.74 -12.57
N GLY A 317 10.75 43.19 -11.39
CA GLY A 317 9.92 43.87 -10.38
C GLY A 317 9.40 42.92 -9.29
N THR A 318 8.28 43.28 -8.67
CA THR A 318 7.57 42.42 -7.68
C THR A 318 6.14 42.15 -8.16
N LEU A 319 5.68 40.90 -8.10
CA LEU A 319 4.30 40.50 -8.35
C LEU A 319 3.67 40.04 -7.03
N THR A 320 2.42 40.39 -6.74
CA THR A 320 1.81 40.16 -5.41
C THR A 320 0.31 39.82 -5.49
N ASP A 321 -0.10 38.78 -4.74
CA ASP A 321 -1.50 38.34 -4.50
C ASP A 321 -2.28 37.86 -5.74
N VAL A 322 -1.66 37.00 -6.58
CA VAL A 322 -2.12 36.67 -7.95
C VAL A 322 -2.51 35.21 -8.10
N THR A 323 -3.66 34.95 -8.74
CA THR A 323 -4.03 33.62 -9.23
C THR A 323 -3.82 33.53 -10.74
N ASN A 324 -3.17 32.47 -11.22
CA ASN A 324 -2.93 32.25 -12.65
C ASN A 324 -3.62 30.98 -13.16
N ARG A 325 -4.51 31.14 -14.13
CA ARG A 325 -5.19 30.06 -14.87
C ARG A 325 -4.69 29.89 -16.31
N GLY A 326 -4.00 30.88 -16.87
CA GLY A 326 -3.44 30.85 -18.22
C GLY A 326 -1.93 30.58 -18.31
N SER A 327 -1.35 30.87 -19.48
CA SER A 327 0.09 30.72 -19.73
C SER A 327 0.91 31.87 -19.11
N PHE A 328 1.99 31.50 -18.41
CA PHE A 328 2.83 32.39 -17.61
C PHE A 328 4.31 32.06 -17.82
N GLN A 329 5.13 33.10 -17.95
CA GLN A 329 6.56 33.03 -18.29
C GLN A 329 7.36 33.83 -17.26
N TRP A 330 8.13 33.17 -16.39
CA TRP A 330 8.90 33.84 -15.34
C TRP A 330 10.37 34.02 -15.72
N GLN A 331 10.73 35.22 -16.13
CA GLN A 331 12.08 35.55 -16.59
C GLN A 331 12.91 36.32 -15.55
N GLY A 332 12.24 37.01 -14.61
CA GLY A 332 12.86 37.66 -13.46
C GLY A 332 11.84 38.33 -12.54
N GLY A 333 12.32 38.86 -11.42
CA GLY A 333 11.51 39.52 -10.40
C GLY A 333 11.07 38.61 -9.24
N ALA A 334 10.46 39.21 -8.24
CA ALA A 334 10.04 38.57 -7.00
C ALA A 334 8.53 38.26 -6.95
N LEU A 335 8.16 37.01 -6.65
CA LEU A 335 6.81 36.62 -6.24
C LEU A 335 6.66 36.84 -4.73
N ALA A 336 5.83 37.80 -4.35
CA ALA A 336 5.52 38.17 -2.97
C ALA A 336 4.02 37.98 -2.67
N GLY A 337 3.61 38.12 -1.40
CA GLY A 337 2.22 37.86 -1.00
C GLY A 337 1.84 36.41 -1.26
N THR A 338 0.66 36.15 -1.84
CA THR A 338 0.28 34.80 -2.30
C THR A 338 0.24 34.74 -3.84
N PHE A 339 1.11 33.94 -4.47
CA PHE A 339 0.99 33.57 -5.87
C PHE A 339 0.42 32.15 -5.97
N THR A 340 -0.70 31.98 -6.66
CA THR A 340 -1.34 30.67 -6.90
C THR A 340 -1.32 30.33 -8.39
N ASN A 341 -0.79 29.17 -8.76
CA ASN A 341 -0.91 28.62 -10.12
C ASN A 341 -1.97 27.52 -10.18
N GLU A 342 -3.03 27.73 -10.95
CA GLU A 342 -4.07 26.74 -11.27
C GLU A 342 -3.96 26.24 -12.73
N SER A 343 -2.97 26.71 -13.50
CA SER A 343 -2.83 26.38 -14.93
C SER A 343 -2.00 25.13 -15.19
N THR A 344 -2.49 24.27 -16.09
CA THR A 344 -1.78 23.10 -16.61
C THR A 344 -0.94 23.40 -17.86
N ASP A 345 -1.03 24.62 -18.43
CA ASP A 345 -0.19 25.01 -19.56
C ASP A 345 1.28 25.17 -19.13
N ALA A 346 2.19 24.50 -19.84
CA ALA A 346 3.61 24.45 -19.51
C ALA A 346 4.22 25.87 -19.33
N LYS A 347 4.65 26.14 -18.09
CA LYS A 347 5.29 27.40 -17.70
C LYS A 347 6.79 27.26 -17.76
N THR A 348 7.44 27.94 -18.70
CA THR A 348 8.91 27.98 -18.76
C THR A 348 9.46 29.17 -17.98
N VAL A 349 10.72 29.04 -17.55
CA VAL A 349 11.46 30.05 -16.79
C VAL A 349 12.71 30.45 -17.61
N PRO A 350 12.59 31.05 -18.82
CA PRO A 350 13.74 31.39 -19.65
C PRO A 350 14.38 32.72 -19.21
N GLY A 351 15.68 32.93 -19.45
CA GLY A 351 16.35 34.24 -19.29
C GLY A 351 17.31 34.39 -18.10
N VAL A 352 17.81 35.62 -17.90
CA VAL A 352 19.00 35.93 -17.06
C VAL A 352 18.69 36.70 -15.76
N GLY A 353 17.42 36.86 -15.38
CA GLY A 353 17.02 37.57 -14.15
C GLY A 353 17.07 36.70 -12.89
N SER A 354 17.10 37.34 -11.72
CA SER A 354 16.81 36.67 -10.44
C SER A 354 15.31 36.36 -10.37
N ARG A 355 14.95 35.12 -10.05
CA ARG A 355 13.57 34.67 -9.80
C ARG A 355 13.42 34.42 -8.31
N ASP A 356 12.85 35.38 -7.60
CA ASP A 356 12.79 35.34 -6.14
C ASP A 356 11.39 34.96 -5.65
N VAL A 357 11.28 34.04 -4.68
CA VAL A 357 10.06 33.77 -3.91
C VAL A 357 10.26 34.39 -2.54
N THR A 358 9.57 35.49 -2.26
CA THR A 358 9.61 36.23 -0.98
C THR A 358 8.28 36.19 -0.23
N GLY A 359 7.26 35.53 -0.80
CA GLY A 359 5.99 35.21 -0.17
C GLY A 359 5.64 33.73 -0.34
N MET A 360 4.36 33.39 -0.37
CA MET A 360 3.85 32.05 -0.61
C MET A 360 3.60 31.82 -2.11
N CYS A 361 4.23 30.81 -2.69
CA CYS A 361 4.03 30.35 -4.07
C CYS A 361 3.34 28.98 -4.07
N VAL A 362 2.02 28.95 -4.25
CA VAL A 362 1.21 27.73 -4.33
C VAL A 362 1.10 27.26 -5.78
N ASN A 363 1.48 26.01 -6.07
CA ASN A 363 1.25 25.38 -7.36
C ASN A 363 0.19 24.28 -7.25
N GLN A 364 -0.95 24.44 -7.94
CA GLN A 364 -2.03 23.46 -8.10
C GLN A 364 -2.13 22.94 -9.54
N GLY A 365 -1.36 23.51 -10.47
CA GLY A 365 -1.28 23.10 -11.88
C GLY A 365 0.12 22.60 -12.24
N SER A 366 0.59 22.87 -13.47
CA SER A 366 1.93 22.49 -13.91
C SER A 366 2.90 23.68 -13.85
N PHE A 367 4.11 23.45 -13.35
CA PHE A 367 5.19 24.43 -13.25
C PHE A 367 6.51 23.81 -13.71
N ALA A 368 7.09 24.29 -14.83
CA ALA A 368 8.29 23.70 -15.43
C ALA A 368 9.51 24.64 -15.28
N GLN A 369 10.14 24.58 -14.12
CA GLN A 369 11.32 25.37 -13.80
C GLN A 369 12.53 24.99 -14.70
N THR A 370 12.98 25.93 -15.53
CA THR A 370 14.13 25.79 -16.43
C THR A 370 15.39 26.55 -15.99
N GLU A 371 15.28 27.45 -15.01
CA GLU A 371 16.37 28.28 -14.47
C GLU A 371 16.33 28.33 -12.93
N ILE A 372 17.38 28.88 -12.31
CA ILE A 372 17.48 28.96 -10.84
C ILE A 372 16.35 29.82 -10.26
N VAL A 373 15.66 29.28 -9.26
CA VAL A 373 14.71 29.99 -8.38
C VAL A 373 15.39 30.21 -7.03
N TRP A 374 15.14 31.35 -6.39
CA TRP A 374 15.67 31.71 -5.08
C TRP A 374 14.53 31.92 -4.10
N VAL A 375 14.43 31.10 -3.06
CA VAL A 375 13.54 31.36 -1.93
C VAL A 375 14.27 32.29 -0.95
N ARG A 376 13.64 33.38 -0.54
CA ARG A 376 14.25 34.44 0.27
C ARG A 376 13.34 34.94 1.37
N ASP A 377 13.96 35.38 2.46
CA ASP A 377 13.35 36.26 3.48
C ASP A 377 12.01 35.76 4.06
N GLY A 378 11.85 34.44 4.21
CA GLY A 378 10.62 33.81 4.69
C GLY A 378 9.69 33.29 3.59
N GLY A 379 10.16 33.23 2.34
CA GLY A 379 9.41 32.70 1.20
C GLY A 379 9.09 31.21 1.33
N SER A 380 7.99 30.77 0.74
CA SER A 380 7.54 29.38 0.78
C SER A 380 7.06 28.93 -0.58
N ILE A 381 7.50 27.75 -1.03
CA ILE A 381 6.94 27.06 -2.19
C ILE A 381 6.05 25.94 -1.68
N ARG A 382 4.81 25.86 -2.18
CA ARG A 382 3.89 24.77 -1.90
C ARG A 382 3.40 24.15 -3.20
N ASN A 383 3.97 23.02 -3.60
CA ASN A 383 3.39 22.19 -4.65
C ASN A 383 2.20 21.42 -4.03
N ALA A 384 0.98 21.88 -4.26
CA ALA A 384 -0.23 21.30 -3.67
C ALA A 384 -0.63 20.00 -4.37
N ALA A 385 -1.51 19.21 -3.72
CA ALA A 385 -2.02 17.96 -4.27
C ALA A 385 -2.65 18.14 -5.67
N GLY A 386 -2.27 17.27 -6.60
CA GLY A 386 -2.62 17.37 -8.02
C GLY A 386 -1.76 18.33 -8.85
N GLY A 387 -0.90 19.13 -8.22
CA GLY A 387 0.07 19.99 -8.90
C GLY A 387 1.36 19.23 -9.30
N THR A 388 1.95 19.61 -10.43
CA THR A 388 3.24 19.08 -10.91
C THR A 388 4.30 20.18 -10.91
N TRP A 389 5.41 19.97 -10.22
CA TRP A 389 6.58 20.84 -10.25
C TRP A 389 7.75 20.12 -10.92
N THR A 390 8.09 20.49 -12.15
CA THR A 390 9.27 19.95 -12.85
C THR A 390 10.47 20.87 -12.64
N SER A 391 11.55 20.37 -12.01
CA SER A 391 12.75 21.13 -11.68
C SER A 391 13.97 20.70 -12.50
N ARG A 392 14.45 21.57 -13.40
CA ARG A 392 15.68 21.33 -14.21
C ARG A 392 16.93 22.04 -13.67
N ARG A 393 16.78 22.88 -12.64
CA ARG A 393 17.83 23.75 -12.07
C ARG A 393 17.53 24.01 -10.60
N ASN A 394 18.51 24.48 -9.85
CA ASN A 394 18.39 24.59 -8.39
C ASN A 394 17.25 25.52 -7.93
N VAL A 395 16.60 25.14 -6.84
CA VAL A 395 15.86 26.02 -5.94
C VAL A 395 16.80 26.37 -4.79
N ASN A 396 17.42 27.55 -4.86
CA ASN A 396 18.33 28.06 -3.83
C ASN A 396 17.54 28.68 -2.67
N SER A 397 18.16 28.77 -1.48
CA SER A 397 17.61 29.39 -0.27
C SER A 397 18.58 30.47 0.25
N VAL A 398 18.06 31.63 0.67
CA VAL A 398 18.83 32.68 1.36
C VAL A 398 17.98 33.29 2.48
N GLY A 399 18.54 33.39 3.68
CA GLY A 399 17.81 33.87 4.87
C GLY A 399 17.08 32.74 5.61
N ALA A 400 16.43 33.09 6.72
CA ALA A 400 15.75 32.15 7.59
C ALA A 400 14.22 32.12 7.32
N GLY A 401 13.57 31.01 7.69
CA GLY A 401 12.11 30.85 7.55
C GLY A 401 11.63 30.44 6.16
N ASN A 402 12.56 30.14 5.24
CA ASN A 402 12.22 29.64 3.91
C ASN A 402 11.66 28.20 3.97
N SER A 403 10.88 27.77 2.98
CA SER A 403 10.37 26.38 2.90
C SER A 403 9.99 25.93 1.49
N PHE A 404 9.99 24.61 1.27
CA PHE A 404 9.38 23.95 0.12
C PHE A 404 8.59 22.71 0.60
N LEU A 405 7.27 22.82 0.61
CA LEU A 405 6.34 21.72 0.86
C LEU A 405 5.85 21.10 -0.46
N ASN A 406 6.07 19.80 -0.65
CA ASN A 406 5.54 19.02 -1.76
C ASN A 406 4.36 18.13 -1.31
N GLN A 407 3.23 18.22 -2.00
CA GLN A 407 2.02 17.43 -1.79
C GLN A 407 1.40 16.92 -3.11
N GLY A 408 1.87 17.44 -4.25
CA GLY A 408 1.66 16.88 -5.58
C GLY A 408 2.91 16.14 -6.05
N THR A 409 3.17 16.14 -7.36
CA THR A 409 4.35 15.49 -7.95
C THR A 409 5.49 16.48 -8.18
N LEU A 410 6.66 16.22 -7.61
CA LEU A 410 7.93 16.90 -7.90
C LEU A 410 8.73 16.04 -8.89
N ILE A 411 9.03 16.56 -10.08
CA ILE A 411 9.78 15.82 -11.12
C ILE A 411 11.15 16.46 -11.33
N LYS A 412 12.22 15.67 -11.26
CA LYS A 412 13.56 16.03 -11.74
C LYS A 412 13.84 15.23 -13.03
N PRO A 413 13.68 15.84 -14.22
CA PRO A 413 13.85 15.17 -15.50
C PRO A 413 15.35 14.99 -15.85
N PRO A 414 15.69 14.28 -16.95
CA PRO A 414 17.07 13.97 -17.32
C PRO A 414 17.95 15.20 -17.48
N GLY A 415 19.20 15.11 -17.01
CA GLY A 415 20.17 16.20 -17.07
C GLY A 415 21.00 16.40 -15.80
N PRO A 416 21.56 17.62 -15.59
CA PRO A 416 22.49 17.86 -14.48
C PRO A 416 21.83 17.69 -13.11
N PHE A 417 22.65 17.62 -12.06
CA PHE A 417 22.12 17.58 -10.70
C PHE A 417 21.30 18.83 -10.38
N VAL A 418 20.27 18.66 -9.57
CA VAL A 418 19.35 19.73 -9.13
C VAL A 418 19.42 19.83 -7.62
N ILE A 419 19.61 21.03 -7.07
CA ILE A 419 19.59 21.26 -5.62
C ILE A 419 18.26 21.88 -5.20
N ILE A 420 17.59 21.29 -4.21
CA ILE A 420 16.56 21.91 -3.38
C ILE A 420 17.22 22.30 -2.05
N ALA A 421 17.57 23.58 -1.93
CA ALA A 421 18.21 24.14 -0.75
C ALA A 421 17.27 24.63 0.37
N PRO A 422 16.02 25.07 0.15
CA PRO A 422 15.16 25.47 1.27
C PRO A 422 14.68 24.25 2.07
N PRO A 423 14.32 24.44 3.36
CA PRO A 423 13.69 23.45 4.21
C PRO A 423 12.59 22.65 3.48
N PHE A 424 12.85 21.37 3.20
CA PHE A 424 12.00 20.53 2.35
C PHE A 424 11.17 19.51 3.17
N THR A 425 9.90 19.37 2.81
CA THR A 425 8.99 18.30 3.28
C THR A 425 8.17 17.77 2.11
N SER A 426 7.86 16.46 2.08
CA SER A 426 7.06 15.85 1.03
C SER A 426 6.04 14.84 1.58
N THR A 427 4.75 15.14 1.38
CA THR A 427 3.63 14.20 1.54
C THR A 427 3.05 13.82 0.17
N GLY A 428 3.78 14.08 -0.91
CA GLY A 428 3.41 13.81 -2.29
C GLY A 428 4.55 13.15 -3.05
N GLU A 429 4.31 12.91 -4.34
CA GLU A 429 5.20 12.14 -5.21
C GLU A 429 6.51 12.90 -5.53
N VAL A 430 7.63 12.19 -5.60
CA VAL A 430 8.94 12.69 -6.05
C VAL A 430 9.53 11.76 -7.12
N GLU A 431 9.54 12.21 -8.37
CA GLU A 431 10.06 11.47 -9.53
C GLU A 431 11.43 12.01 -9.96
N VAL A 432 12.38 11.13 -10.23
CA VAL A 432 13.77 11.44 -10.61
C VAL A 432 14.12 10.60 -11.83
N GLU A 433 14.04 11.19 -13.03
CA GLU A 433 14.13 10.45 -14.31
C GLU A 433 15.57 10.11 -14.73
N ASP A 434 16.58 10.93 -14.42
CA ASP A 434 18.02 10.62 -14.65
C ASP A 434 18.91 11.66 -13.95
N GLY A 435 19.94 11.19 -13.25
CA GLY A 435 20.90 12.01 -12.50
C GLY A 435 20.41 12.48 -11.13
N GLU A 436 21.22 13.27 -10.43
CA GLU A 436 21.06 13.49 -8.98
C GLU A 436 20.06 14.63 -8.62
N LEU A 437 19.25 14.41 -7.59
CA LEU A 437 18.49 15.42 -6.86
C LEU A 437 19.13 15.59 -5.47
N ARG A 438 19.53 16.81 -5.08
CA ARG A 438 20.12 17.09 -3.76
C ARG A 438 19.15 17.89 -2.90
N ILE A 439 18.93 17.46 -1.66
CA ILE A 439 18.08 18.14 -0.68
C ILE A 439 18.97 18.49 0.52
N LEU A 440 19.24 19.78 0.74
CA LEU A 440 20.28 20.20 1.69
C LEU A 440 19.79 20.41 3.13
N GLU A 441 18.50 20.70 3.29
CA GLU A 441 17.86 20.93 4.60
C GLU A 441 16.53 20.16 4.67
N PRO A 442 16.53 18.81 4.69
CA PRO A 442 15.30 18.07 4.97
C PRO A 442 14.82 18.40 6.40
N VAL A 443 13.54 18.77 6.55
CA VAL A 443 12.97 19.12 7.86
C VAL A 443 12.57 17.88 8.66
N GLU A 444 12.23 16.81 7.94
CA GLU A 444 11.79 15.53 8.51
C GLU A 444 12.76 14.42 8.09
N PRO A 445 13.09 13.49 9.00
CA PRO A 445 13.87 12.29 8.66
C PRO A 445 13.02 11.23 7.94
N GLU A 446 11.69 11.43 7.83
CA GLU A 446 10.72 10.43 7.35
C GLU A 446 10.16 10.83 5.98
N ILE A 447 10.14 9.86 5.06
CA ILE A 447 9.62 9.99 3.70
C ILE A 447 8.17 9.51 3.70
N ASP A 448 7.22 10.45 3.78
CA ASP A 448 5.77 10.18 3.87
C ASP A 448 5.06 10.15 2.51
N GLY A 449 5.75 10.46 1.41
CA GLY A 449 5.23 10.40 0.03
C GLY A 449 5.87 9.30 -0.81
N ASP A 450 5.33 9.07 -2.02
CA ASP A 450 5.86 8.10 -2.99
C ASP A 450 7.06 8.67 -3.77
N TRP A 451 8.15 7.91 -3.93
CA TRP A 451 9.37 8.36 -4.61
C TRP A 451 9.73 7.37 -5.73
N SER A 452 9.90 7.85 -6.96
CA SER A 452 10.22 7.02 -8.13
C SER A 452 11.55 7.46 -8.74
N LEU A 453 12.53 6.57 -8.77
CA LEU A 453 13.87 6.80 -9.34
C LEU A 453 14.00 5.94 -10.60
N ARG A 454 14.21 6.56 -11.77
CA ARG A 454 14.29 5.89 -13.07
C ARG A 454 15.61 6.16 -13.79
N ASP A 455 15.98 5.33 -14.77
CA ASP A 455 17.05 5.49 -15.77
C ASP A 455 18.41 6.07 -15.29
N GLY A 456 18.80 5.87 -14.02
CA GLY A 456 20.04 6.37 -13.41
C GLY A 456 19.84 7.56 -12.44
N GLY A 457 18.60 7.89 -12.09
CA GLY A 457 18.22 8.89 -11.10
C GLY A 457 18.70 8.56 -9.68
N THR A 458 19.25 9.55 -8.98
CA THR A 458 19.72 9.41 -7.59
C THR A 458 19.19 10.55 -6.70
N VAL A 459 19.08 10.33 -5.39
CA VAL A 459 18.74 11.38 -4.42
C VAL A 459 19.74 11.42 -3.27
N ASN A 460 20.22 12.63 -2.97
CA ASN A 460 21.15 12.92 -1.89
C ASN A 460 20.52 13.93 -0.92
N THR A 461 20.11 13.46 0.25
CA THR A 461 19.46 14.24 1.32
C THR A 461 20.43 14.72 2.42
N GLY A 462 21.74 14.61 2.19
CA GLY A 462 22.76 14.86 3.22
C GLY A 462 22.75 13.85 4.37
N SER A 463 23.71 14.01 5.28
CA SER A 463 24.03 13.04 6.34
C SER A 463 22.91 12.83 7.37
N GLY A 464 22.87 11.63 7.96
CA GLY A 464 21.93 11.13 8.97
C GLY A 464 21.03 10.00 8.44
N GLU A 465 20.53 9.14 9.32
CA GLU A 465 19.53 8.09 8.99
C GLU A 465 18.30 8.67 8.26
N LYS A 466 17.76 7.92 7.30
CA LYS A 466 16.54 8.28 6.53
C LYS A 466 15.48 7.20 6.66
N VAL A 467 14.29 7.57 7.12
CA VAL A 467 13.17 6.64 7.32
C VAL A 467 12.22 6.72 6.12
N ILE A 468 11.75 5.59 5.59
CA ILE A 468 10.57 5.57 4.70
C ILE A 468 9.36 5.37 5.58
N GLY A 469 8.47 6.36 5.65
CA GLY A 469 7.31 6.35 6.54
C GLY A 469 6.28 5.29 6.16
N ARG A 470 5.37 4.97 7.09
CA ARG A 470 4.34 3.93 6.89
C ARG A 470 3.38 4.21 5.73
N GLY A 471 3.28 5.46 5.27
CA GLY A 471 2.44 5.87 4.14
C GLY A 471 3.19 6.09 2.83
N GLY A 472 4.52 6.11 2.85
CA GLY A 472 5.35 6.35 1.67
C GLY A 472 5.77 5.08 0.94
N SER A 473 6.23 5.24 -0.29
CA SER A 473 6.91 4.18 -1.03
C SER A 473 8.13 4.67 -1.79
N VAL A 474 9.06 3.77 -2.12
CA VAL A 474 10.22 4.05 -2.97
C VAL A 474 10.30 3.00 -4.09
N GLU A 475 10.34 3.44 -5.34
CA GLU A 475 10.44 2.59 -6.53
C GLU A 475 11.72 2.92 -7.32
N PHE A 476 12.52 1.89 -7.62
CA PHE A 476 13.77 1.97 -8.39
C PHE A 476 13.60 1.23 -9.73
N ASP A 477 13.78 1.89 -10.87
CA ASP A 477 13.50 1.31 -12.20
C ASP A 477 14.60 1.62 -13.24
N GLY A 478 15.08 0.60 -13.96
CA GLY A 478 16.05 0.75 -15.07
C GLY A 478 17.46 1.27 -14.72
N LEU A 479 17.90 1.19 -13.44
CA LEU A 479 19.05 1.94 -12.93
C LEU A 479 20.45 1.35 -13.25
N GLY A 480 20.53 0.15 -13.82
CA GLY A 480 21.79 -0.54 -14.08
C GLY A 480 22.56 -0.93 -12.81
N THR A 481 23.90 -1.04 -12.91
CA THR A 481 24.79 -1.36 -11.77
C THR A 481 25.45 -0.09 -11.21
N GLY A 482 24.98 0.39 -10.06
CA GLY A 482 25.57 1.56 -9.40
C GLY A 482 24.88 1.93 -8.10
N TRP A 483 25.59 2.67 -7.24
CA TRP A 483 25.05 3.19 -5.97
C TRP A 483 23.82 4.09 -6.22
N VAL A 484 22.65 3.65 -5.77
CA VAL A 484 21.45 4.49 -5.65
C VAL A 484 20.92 4.38 -4.22
N GLY A 485 21.45 5.27 -3.37
CA GLY A 485 21.05 5.39 -1.98
C GLY A 485 21.36 6.79 -1.47
N PHE A 486 20.75 7.15 -0.34
CA PHE A 486 21.11 8.37 0.37
C PHE A 486 22.55 8.25 0.88
N ASP A 487 23.42 9.15 0.42
CA ASP A 487 24.88 9.06 0.61
C ASP A 487 25.28 8.96 2.09
N GLN A 488 26.18 8.02 2.41
CA GLN A 488 26.81 7.73 3.71
C GLN A 488 25.96 7.09 4.83
N ASP A 489 24.63 7.02 4.75
CA ASP A 489 23.79 6.74 5.94
C ASP A 489 22.74 5.62 5.75
N PRO A 490 22.27 5.00 6.85
CA PRO A 490 21.28 3.93 6.79
C PRO A 490 19.87 4.41 6.42
N ILE A 491 19.17 3.57 5.67
CA ILE A 491 17.75 3.74 5.31
C ILE A 491 16.91 2.83 6.20
N THR A 492 15.88 3.33 6.87
CA THR A 492 14.94 2.55 7.69
C THR A 492 13.59 2.45 6.99
N ALA A 493 13.29 1.33 6.34
CA ALA A 493 12.06 1.16 5.57
C ALA A 493 10.87 0.69 6.44
N ARG A 494 9.82 1.53 6.57
CA ARG A 494 8.51 1.18 7.18
C ARG A 494 7.33 1.22 6.18
N GLY A 495 7.56 1.72 4.97
CA GLY A 495 6.63 1.76 3.85
C GLY A 495 6.94 0.69 2.79
N ARG A 496 6.42 0.84 1.57
CA ARG A 496 6.71 -0.08 0.45
C ARG A 496 8.04 0.28 -0.22
N VAL A 497 8.87 -0.72 -0.53
CA VAL A 497 10.02 -0.52 -1.42
C VAL A 497 9.92 -1.49 -2.61
N ALA A 498 10.25 -1.00 -3.80
CA ALA A 498 10.22 -1.78 -5.04
C ALA A 498 11.44 -1.52 -5.93
N VAL A 499 11.99 -2.59 -6.52
CA VAL A 499 13.12 -2.56 -7.47
C VAL A 499 12.69 -3.27 -8.75
N ARG A 500 12.99 -2.71 -9.92
CA ARG A 500 12.47 -3.16 -11.24
C ARG A 500 13.52 -3.16 -12.35
N ASN A 501 13.18 -3.86 -13.43
CA ASN A 501 13.89 -3.90 -14.73
C ASN A 501 15.41 -4.08 -14.64
N GLY A 502 15.87 -5.02 -13.81
CA GLY A 502 17.29 -5.40 -13.73
C GLY A 502 18.21 -4.35 -13.09
N SER A 503 17.64 -3.36 -12.40
CA SER A 503 18.40 -2.48 -11.49
C SER A 503 19.14 -3.33 -10.46
N THR A 504 20.40 -3.02 -10.16
CA THR A 504 21.21 -3.67 -9.11
C THR A 504 21.61 -2.64 -8.07
N GLN A 505 21.25 -2.91 -6.80
CA GLN A 505 21.52 -2.01 -5.68
C GLN A 505 22.32 -2.68 -4.57
N ASP A 506 23.37 -1.96 -4.12
CA ASP A 506 24.16 -2.28 -2.93
C ASP A 506 23.45 -1.69 -1.70
N TRP A 507 22.93 -2.57 -0.85
CA TRP A 507 22.11 -2.22 0.33
C TRP A 507 22.87 -2.38 1.65
N SER A 508 24.20 -2.30 1.62
CA SER A 508 25.13 -2.42 2.76
C SER A 508 24.85 -1.50 3.97
N SER A 509 23.90 -0.56 3.89
CA SER A 509 23.44 0.27 5.01
C SER A 509 21.93 0.19 5.32
N VAL A 510 21.14 -0.64 4.63
CA VAL A 510 19.67 -0.57 4.74
C VAL A 510 19.12 -1.41 5.89
N THR A 511 18.36 -0.78 6.79
CA THR A 511 17.56 -1.44 7.82
C THR A 511 16.10 -1.55 7.36
N VAL A 512 15.48 -2.71 7.54
CA VAL A 512 14.06 -2.91 7.22
C VAL A 512 13.30 -3.14 8.53
N ASP A 513 12.48 -2.16 8.93
CA ASP A 513 11.64 -2.13 10.15
C ASP A 513 10.19 -2.48 9.77
N ASN A 514 9.98 -3.72 9.33
CA ASN A 514 8.69 -4.16 8.81
C ASN A 514 7.78 -4.66 9.94
N THR A 515 7.22 -3.73 10.71
CA THR A 515 6.04 -4.04 11.56
C THR A 515 4.81 -4.34 10.66
N PRO A 516 3.88 -5.25 11.06
CA PRO A 516 2.95 -6.00 10.19
C PRO A 516 1.91 -5.28 9.29
N ALA A 517 2.18 -4.08 8.78
CA ALA A 517 1.25 -3.26 7.99
C ALA A 517 1.73 -2.90 6.57
N SER A 518 2.99 -3.16 6.20
CA SER A 518 3.60 -2.68 4.95
C SER A 518 4.35 -3.79 4.18
N PRO A 519 3.92 -4.19 2.97
CA PRO A 519 4.66 -5.16 2.17
C PRO A 519 5.90 -4.55 1.49
N VAL A 520 7.00 -5.30 1.45
CA VAL A 520 8.21 -4.99 0.67
C VAL A 520 8.16 -5.87 -0.59
N LEU A 521 8.36 -5.31 -1.79
CA LEU A 521 8.07 -6.00 -3.05
C LEU A 521 9.21 -5.82 -4.06
N ILE A 522 10.08 -6.81 -4.16
CA ILE A 522 11.32 -6.77 -4.94
C ILE A 522 11.10 -7.47 -6.30
N GLU A 523 10.81 -6.69 -7.34
CA GLU A 523 10.57 -7.16 -8.72
C GLU A 523 11.87 -7.07 -9.60
N GLY A 524 13.05 -7.26 -8.99
CA GLY A 524 14.36 -7.03 -9.60
C GLY A 524 15.53 -7.54 -8.75
N SER A 525 16.78 -7.35 -9.20
CA SER A 525 17.96 -7.90 -8.49
C SER A 525 18.49 -7.00 -7.37
N LEU A 526 18.44 -7.50 -6.14
CA LEU A 526 19.21 -6.99 -5.01
C LEU A 526 20.59 -7.65 -4.96
N THR A 527 21.64 -6.90 -4.60
CA THR A 527 22.98 -7.47 -4.42
C THR A 527 23.74 -6.63 -3.40
N ALA A 528 23.60 -6.96 -2.11
CA ALA A 528 24.29 -6.25 -1.04
C ALA A 528 25.78 -6.64 -1.01
N LEU A 529 26.68 -5.65 -0.89
CA LEU A 529 28.13 -5.89 -0.90
C LEU A 529 28.83 -5.52 0.42
N SER A 530 28.15 -5.63 1.58
CA SER A 530 28.82 -5.93 2.87
C SER A 530 27.89 -6.31 4.04
N ALA A 531 28.16 -7.48 4.62
CA ALA A 531 28.40 -7.80 6.04
C ALA A 531 27.42 -7.44 7.20
N ASP A 532 26.54 -6.45 7.12
CA ASP A 532 25.75 -6.02 8.30
C ASP A 532 24.31 -5.60 7.93
N LEU A 533 23.56 -6.50 7.29
CA LEU A 533 22.13 -6.29 7.06
C LEU A 533 21.29 -6.92 8.18
N TRP A 534 20.55 -6.10 8.94
CA TRP A 534 19.54 -6.57 9.89
C TRP A 534 18.14 -6.36 9.31
N ALA A 535 17.64 -7.35 8.56
CA ALA A 535 16.25 -7.39 8.15
C ALA A 535 15.39 -8.02 9.26
N GLN A 536 14.53 -7.23 9.91
CA GLN A 536 13.39 -7.74 10.71
C GLN A 536 12.14 -7.69 9.85
N VAL A 537 11.79 -8.82 9.25
CA VAL A 537 10.63 -8.95 8.36
C VAL A 537 9.42 -9.45 9.15
N GLY A 538 8.43 -8.59 9.39
CA GLY A 538 7.14 -8.94 10.00
C GLY A 538 5.93 -8.83 9.05
N GLY A 539 6.19 -8.62 7.75
CA GLY A 539 5.19 -8.40 6.70
C GLY A 539 5.49 -9.22 5.44
N ALA A 540 4.70 -9.06 4.38
CA ALA A 540 4.93 -9.78 3.13
C ALA A 540 6.17 -9.26 2.39
N THR A 541 6.99 -10.18 1.89
CA THR A 541 8.19 -9.94 1.05
C THR A 541 8.12 -10.84 -0.18
N GLU A 542 8.16 -10.27 -1.38
CA GLU A 542 8.19 -11.03 -2.64
C GLU A 542 9.47 -10.70 -3.44
N VAL A 543 10.10 -11.73 -4.04
CA VAL A 543 11.29 -11.64 -4.90
C VAL A 543 10.98 -12.29 -6.25
N ASP A 544 10.86 -11.50 -7.30
CA ASP A 544 10.49 -11.96 -8.66
C ASP A 544 11.69 -11.85 -9.63
N GLY A 545 12.23 -12.99 -10.06
CA GLY A 545 13.23 -13.10 -11.14
C GLY A 545 14.61 -12.48 -10.90
N GLY A 546 14.86 -11.89 -9.72
CA GLY A 546 16.11 -11.22 -9.35
C GLY A 546 16.97 -11.97 -8.32
N THR A 547 18.15 -11.44 -8.03
CA THR A 547 19.02 -11.90 -6.95
C THR A 547 18.65 -11.25 -5.60
N LEU A 548 18.96 -11.91 -4.50
CA LEU A 548 18.93 -11.42 -3.13
C LEU A 548 20.15 -12.01 -2.41
N ASP A 549 20.91 -11.20 -1.68
CA ASP A 549 22.14 -11.63 -1.00
C ASP A 549 22.22 -10.95 0.38
N TRP A 550 22.25 -11.74 1.46
CA TRP A 550 22.13 -11.29 2.85
C TRP A 550 23.17 -11.97 3.75
N ASP A 551 23.87 -11.20 4.60
CA ASP A 551 24.76 -11.81 5.59
C ASP A 551 23.97 -12.36 6.80
N THR A 552 22.99 -11.60 7.31
CA THR A 552 22.05 -12.09 8.34
C THR A 552 20.59 -11.81 7.98
N TRP A 553 19.69 -12.73 8.30
CA TRP A 553 18.23 -12.58 8.12
C TRP A 553 17.46 -12.93 9.39
N THR A 554 16.38 -12.21 9.69
CA THR A 554 15.49 -12.50 10.82
C THR A 554 14.01 -12.26 10.45
N HIS A 555 13.29 -13.33 10.14
CA HIS A 555 11.85 -13.29 9.87
C HIS A 555 11.05 -13.42 11.18
N ARG A 556 10.05 -12.54 11.38
CA ARG A 556 9.22 -12.46 12.60
C ARG A 556 7.74 -12.24 12.23
N GLY A 557 7.12 -13.22 11.60
CA GLY A 557 5.78 -13.12 11.02
C GLY A 557 5.76 -12.53 9.61
N GLY A 558 4.62 -12.65 8.93
CA GLY A 558 4.48 -12.25 7.52
C GLY A 558 4.64 -13.43 6.55
N SER A 559 4.87 -13.11 5.28
CA SER A 559 5.02 -14.11 4.21
C SER A 559 6.20 -13.79 3.30
N PHE A 560 7.21 -14.66 3.24
CA PHE A 560 8.30 -14.53 2.27
C PHE A 560 8.03 -15.41 1.05
N GLU A 561 8.18 -14.86 -0.15
CA GLU A 561 8.02 -15.59 -1.40
C GLU A 561 9.07 -15.24 -2.46
N ALA A 562 9.66 -16.25 -3.09
CA ALA A 562 10.53 -16.11 -4.26
C ALA A 562 9.91 -16.84 -5.46
N ARG A 563 10.04 -16.27 -6.67
CA ARG A 563 9.40 -16.76 -7.92
C ARG A 563 10.25 -16.49 -9.18
N ASN A 564 9.85 -17.12 -10.28
CA ASN A 564 10.34 -16.85 -11.65
C ASN A 564 11.87 -16.96 -11.85
N GLY A 565 12.54 -17.82 -11.08
CA GLY A 565 14.00 -18.02 -11.17
C GLY A 565 14.82 -17.00 -10.37
N ALA A 566 14.22 -16.38 -9.36
CA ALA A 566 14.96 -15.61 -8.37
C ALA A 566 16.08 -16.44 -7.70
N THR A 567 17.17 -15.76 -7.31
CA THR A 567 18.33 -16.35 -6.65
C THR A 567 18.43 -15.76 -5.25
N VAL A 568 18.46 -16.56 -4.18
CA VAL A 568 18.49 -16.05 -2.79
C VAL A 568 19.64 -16.68 -2.02
N THR A 569 20.63 -15.86 -1.69
CA THR A 569 21.79 -16.19 -0.84
C THR A 569 21.57 -15.60 0.54
N VAL A 570 21.77 -16.39 1.60
CA VAL A 570 21.75 -15.92 2.99
C VAL A 570 22.83 -16.66 3.78
N ASN A 571 23.74 -15.96 4.44
CA ASN A 571 24.85 -16.60 5.18
C ASN A 571 24.40 -17.09 6.58
N ALA A 572 23.52 -16.35 7.26
CA ALA A 572 22.89 -16.77 8.52
C ALA A 572 21.41 -16.33 8.60
N ALA A 573 20.51 -17.19 9.10
CA ALA A 573 19.07 -16.90 9.16
C ALA A 573 18.41 -17.33 10.47
N SER A 574 17.39 -16.60 10.90
CA SER A 574 16.42 -17.02 11.93
C SER A 574 14.99 -16.70 11.50
N VAL A 575 14.02 -17.53 11.89
CA VAL A 575 12.60 -17.40 11.53
C VAL A 575 11.75 -17.72 12.77
N SER A 576 10.82 -16.84 13.15
CA SER A 576 9.88 -17.09 14.25
C SER A 576 8.48 -16.61 13.88
N GLY A 577 7.58 -17.54 13.58
CA GLY A 577 6.22 -17.27 13.08
C GLY A 577 6.14 -16.74 11.64
N GLY A 578 4.99 -16.96 11.01
CA GLY A 578 4.73 -16.62 9.59
C GLY A 578 4.90 -17.80 8.64
N GLU A 579 4.69 -17.58 7.34
CA GLU A 579 4.78 -18.61 6.29
C GLU A 579 5.92 -18.27 5.32
N VAL A 580 6.85 -19.19 5.07
CA VAL A 580 7.95 -19.01 4.10
C VAL A 580 7.72 -19.96 2.94
N THR A 581 7.36 -19.41 1.77
CA THR A 581 6.99 -20.18 0.57
C THR A 581 8.00 -19.93 -0.54
N ILE A 582 8.83 -20.91 -0.89
CA ILE A 582 9.89 -20.74 -1.90
C ILE A 582 9.52 -21.52 -3.17
N LYS A 583 9.46 -20.82 -4.32
CA LYS A 583 9.10 -21.39 -5.61
C LYS A 583 10.18 -21.09 -6.65
N ASP A 584 10.50 -22.08 -7.48
CA ASP A 584 11.47 -22.00 -8.60
C ASP A 584 12.86 -21.46 -8.22
N PHE A 585 13.59 -22.24 -7.42
CA PHE A 585 14.94 -21.93 -6.97
C PHE A 585 16.02 -22.26 -8.02
N LYS A 586 17.10 -21.47 -8.05
CA LYS A 586 18.33 -21.83 -8.77
C LYS A 586 19.56 -21.15 -8.15
N THR A 587 19.97 -21.59 -6.98
CA THR A 587 21.05 -20.95 -6.22
C THR A 587 22.21 -21.89 -5.93
N PHE A 588 23.40 -21.30 -5.80
CA PHE A 588 24.64 -21.94 -5.38
C PHE A 588 24.92 -21.48 -3.95
N MET A 589 24.82 -22.37 -2.97
CA MET A 589 25.12 -22.06 -1.56
C MET A 589 26.57 -22.42 -1.25
N GLU A 590 27.38 -21.43 -0.89
CA GLU A 590 28.69 -21.66 -0.24
C GLU A 590 28.61 -21.20 1.23
N ALA A 591 28.95 -22.12 2.15
CA ALA A 591 29.16 -21.90 3.59
C ALA A 591 27.95 -21.46 4.46
N PHE A 592 27.20 -22.46 4.95
CA PHE A 592 26.79 -22.45 6.36
C PHE A 592 28.06 -22.74 7.20
N ASP A 593 28.65 -21.73 7.85
CA ASP A 593 29.80 -21.92 8.74
C ASP A 593 29.34 -21.93 10.21
N PHE A 594 29.29 -23.13 10.80
CA PHE A 594 28.87 -23.33 12.20
C PHE A 594 30.02 -23.03 13.19
N ASP A 595 30.30 -21.75 13.46
CA ASP A 595 31.09 -21.39 14.65
C ASP A 595 30.23 -21.55 15.92
N GLN A 596 30.62 -22.49 16.78
CA GLN A 596 29.83 -23.02 17.91
C GLN A 596 29.72 -22.06 19.12
N SER A 597 29.34 -20.79 18.93
CA SER A 597 29.31 -19.82 20.05
C SER A 597 28.05 -18.98 20.25
N ALA A 598 27.14 -18.84 19.28
CA ALA A 598 25.81 -18.23 19.52
C ALA A 598 24.75 -18.53 18.45
N GLY A 599 23.63 -19.13 18.85
CA GLY A 599 22.37 -19.11 18.08
C GLY A 599 21.79 -20.48 17.72
N THR A 600 20.70 -20.87 18.40
CA THR A 600 19.84 -21.98 17.98
C THR A 600 18.91 -21.53 16.85
N VAL A 601 18.78 -22.34 15.79
CA VAL A 601 17.67 -22.24 14.83
C VAL A 601 16.47 -22.96 15.44
N GLY A 602 15.43 -22.21 15.80
CA GLY A 602 14.15 -22.76 16.26
C GLY A 602 13.05 -22.45 15.26
N ILE A 603 12.41 -23.49 14.71
CA ILE A 603 11.10 -23.36 14.06
C ILE A 603 10.07 -23.54 15.17
N GLU A 604 9.53 -22.43 15.68
CA GLU A 604 8.50 -22.40 16.73
C GLU A 604 7.15 -21.93 16.17
N ASP A 605 6.06 -22.53 16.67
CA ASP A 605 4.63 -22.24 16.40
C ASP A 605 4.18 -22.20 14.91
N ASP A 606 3.48 -23.26 14.48
CA ASP A 606 2.63 -23.35 13.27
C ASP A 606 3.23 -22.89 11.93
N ALA A 607 4.56 -22.81 11.82
CA ALA A 607 5.28 -22.36 10.62
C ALA A 607 5.54 -23.51 9.63
N GLY A 608 4.82 -23.54 8.52
CA GLY A 608 5.02 -24.52 7.44
C GLY A 608 6.08 -24.07 6.41
N LEU A 609 6.97 -24.99 6.02
CA LEU A 609 7.91 -24.82 4.92
C LEU A 609 7.40 -25.57 3.68
N ARG A 610 7.15 -24.85 2.58
CA ARG A 610 6.81 -25.45 1.28
C ARG A 610 7.87 -25.13 0.22
N ALA A 611 8.79 -26.06 0.02
CA ALA A 611 9.58 -26.16 -1.21
C ALA A 611 8.74 -26.84 -2.30
N THR A 612 8.97 -26.50 -3.58
CA THR A 612 8.17 -27.02 -4.70
C THR A 612 8.97 -27.51 -5.91
N ASN A 613 10.31 -27.48 -5.86
CA ASN A 613 11.24 -28.04 -6.86
C ASN A 613 12.62 -28.30 -6.20
N ASP A 614 13.45 -29.17 -6.83
CA ASP A 614 14.78 -29.68 -6.41
C ASP A 614 15.50 -28.93 -5.26
N PHE A 615 15.60 -29.58 -4.10
CA PHE A 615 16.47 -29.18 -3.00
C PHE A 615 17.88 -29.78 -3.19
N VAL A 616 18.88 -28.95 -3.47
CA VAL A 616 20.28 -29.39 -3.63
C VAL A 616 21.17 -28.69 -2.61
N ALA A 617 21.46 -29.37 -1.51
CA ALA A 617 22.51 -28.98 -0.57
C ALA A 617 23.86 -29.51 -1.04
N THR A 618 24.84 -28.63 -1.27
CA THR A 618 26.23 -29.02 -1.57
C THR A 618 27.19 -28.41 -0.56
N GLY A 619 27.83 -29.27 0.25
CA GLY A 619 29.07 -28.91 0.97
C GLY A 619 28.99 -28.74 2.50
N GLY A 620 27.87 -29.05 3.16
CA GLY A 620 27.76 -28.98 4.62
C GLY A 620 26.67 -29.89 5.19
N THR A 621 26.79 -30.21 6.48
CA THR A 621 25.82 -31.02 7.25
C THR A 621 24.55 -30.21 7.53
N LEU A 622 23.38 -30.81 7.34
CA LEU A 622 22.07 -30.22 7.62
C LEU A 622 21.46 -30.89 8.86
N ASP A 623 21.50 -30.19 10.00
CA ASP A 623 20.73 -30.60 11.17
C ASP A 623 19.26 -30.18 11.00
N VAL A 624 18.37 -31.15 10.83
CA VAL A 624 16.91 -30.93 10.72
C VAL A 624 16.21 -31.41 11.99
N PHE A 625 15.48 -30.51 12.66
CA PHE A 625 14.49 -30.89 13.67
C PHE A 625 13.14 -31.16 12.99
N PHE A 626 12.74 -32.43 12.93
CA PHE A 626 11.49 -32.85 12.28
C PHE A 626 10.27 -32.66 13.21
N GLY A 627 9.66 -31.48 13.16
CA GLY A 627 8.22 -31.32 13.31
C GLY A 627 7.63 -31.03 11.94
N ASP A 628 6.70 -31.85 11.46
CA ASP A 628 6.01 -31.73 10.15
C ASP A 628 6.90 -31.32 8.97
N MET A 629 7.64 -32.28 8.40
CA MET A 629 8.18 -32.15 7.05
C MET A 629 8.15 -33.47 6.29
N THR A 630 7.45 -33.47 5.15
CA THR A 630 7.64 -34.45 4.07
C THR A 630 8.72 -33.91 3.14
N VAL A 631 9.93 -34.49 3.21
CA VAL A 631 11.06 -34.08 2.34
C VAL A 631 11.67 -35.29 1.64
N ASP A 632 11.93 -35.07 0.36
CA ASP A 632 12.47 -35.95 -0.66
C ASP A 632 14.00 -36.14 -0.53
N GLY A 633 14.39 -36.87 0.50
CA GLY A 633 15.54 -37.80 0.49
C GLY A 633 16.90 -37.33 -0.04
N MET A 634 17.75 -36.84 0.87
CA MET A 634 18.90 -37.61 1.42
C MET A 634 19.74 -36.76 2.39
N PHE A 635 20.17 -37.34 3.52
CA PHE A 635 21.16 -36.75 4.43
C PHE A 635 21.94 -37.80 5.25
N ASP A 636 23.16 -37.45 5.68
CA ASP A 636 24.11 -38.22 6.50
C ASP A 636 24.91 -37.27 7.43
N VAL A 637 25.54 -37.66 8.56
CA VAL A 637 25.89 -38.96 9.17
C VAL A 637 25.72 -38.92 10.72
N THR A 638 25.96 -40.07 11.38
CA THR A 638 26.25 -40.28 12.83
C THR A 638 25.08 -40.20 13.83
N ASP A 639 24.83 -41.36 14.45
CA ASP A 639 24.02 -41.61 15.65
C ASP A 639 22.53 -41.22 15.60
N TYR A 640 21.68 -42.14 15.12
CA TYR A 640 20.22 -41.96 15.09
C TYR A 640 19.49 -42.91 16.05
N THR A 641 18.88 -42.36 17.10
CA THR A 641 17.86 -43.07 17.91
C THR A 641 16.49 -42.45 17.60
N MET A 642 15.61 -43.20 16.93
CA MET A 642 14.21 -42.78 16.72
C MET A 642 13.31 -43.40 17.79
N VAL A 643 12.73 -42.54 18.64
CA VAL A 643 11.64 -42.91 19.53
C VAL A 643 10.37 -42.24 19.00
N PHE A 644 9.37 -43.06 18.64
CA PHE A 644 8.06 -42.56 18.21
C PHE A 644 7.09 -42.60 19.40
N GLU A 645 6.81 -41.44 19.98
CA GLU A 645 5.72 -41.25 20.95
C GLU A 645 4.42 -40.85 20.23
N ASN A 646 3.42 -41.74 20.22
CA ASN A 646 2.05 -41.50 19.72
C ASN A 646 1.88 -41.10 18.24
N GLY A 647 2.84 -41.43 17.37
CA GLY A 647 2.73 -41.28 15.91
C GLY A 647 2.04 -42.47 15.22
N SER A 648 1.45 -42.23 14.04
CA SER A 648 0.96 -43.30 13.15
C SER A 648 1.64 -43.21 11.78
N LEU A 649 2.18 -44.34 11.33
CA LEU A 649 2.77 -44.52 10.01
C LEU A 649 1.79 -45.34 9.16
N SER A 650 1.37 -44.80 8.02
CA SER A 650 0.64 -45.54 6.98
C SER A 650 1.42 -45.51 5.67
N THR A 651 1.81 -46.69 5.19
CA THR A 651 2.49 -46.86 3.89
C THR A 651 1.49 -47.41 2.87
N GLY A 652 0.57 -46.54 2.45
CA GLY A 652 -0.45 -46.88 1.46
C GLY A 652 0.11 -47.11 0.05
N ASP A 653 -0.18 -48.27 -0.53
CA ASP A 653 0.00 -48.66 -1.94
C ASP A 653 1.43 -48.55 -2.55
N ALA A 654 2.26 -49.56 -2.29
CA ALA A 654 3.35 -49.94 -3.20
C ALA A 654 3.52 -51.47 -3.30
N ILE A 655 3.00 -52.08 -4.37
CA ILE A 655 3.14 -53.52 -4.63
C ILE A 655 4.57 -53.83 -5.08
N ILE A 656 5.39 -54.41 -4.19
CA ILE A 656 6.68 -55.00 -4.55
C ILE A 656 6.45 -56.45 -5.00
N THR A 657 6.21 -56.66 -6.30
CA THR A 657 6.27 -57.99 -6.92
C THR A 657 7.49 -58.11 -7.84
N GLY A 658 8.20 -59.24 -7.74
CA GLY A 658 9.57 -59.38 -8.21
C GLY A 658 9.83 -59.02 -9.69
N GLY A 659 10.82 -58.15 -9.90
CA GLY A 659 11.35 -57.77 -11.21
C GLY A 659 12.24 -56.54 -11.08
N SER A 660 13.52 -56.67 -11.40
CA SER A 660 14.52 -55.61 -11.26
C SER A 660 14.14 -54.34 -12.05
N ALA A 661 13.78 -53.28 -11.33
CA ALA A 661 13.65 -51.93 -11.88
C ALA A 661 15.04 -51.28 -11.95
N ASN A 662 15.54 -51.08 -13.17
CA ASN A 662 16.84 -50.43 -13.39
C ASN A 662 16.67 -48.90 -13.40
N TRP A 663 17.32 -48.19 -12.48
CA TRP A 663 17.75 -46.80 -12.66
C TRP A 663 19.24 -46.72 -12.27
N SER A 664 20.03 -46.03 -13.10
CA SER A 664 21.45 -46.33 -13.24
C SER A 664 22.40 -45.26 -12.71
N GLU A 665 22.07 -44.61 -11.59
CA GLU A 665 22.96 -43.78 -10.76
C GLU A 665 22.22 -43.40 -9.46
N GLY A 666 22.80 -43.72 -8.29
CA GLY A 666 22.19 -43.51 -6.96
C GLY A 666 21.75 -44.81 -6.28
N ASP A 667 22.64 -45.41 -5.49
CA ASP A 667 22.49 -46.77 -4.93
C ASP A 667 22.29 -46.73 -3.40
N TRP A 668 21.24 -47.37 -2.90
CA TRP A 668 21.12 -47.77 -1.49
C TRP A 668 21.53 -49.25 -1.37
N ASN A 669 22.81 -49.54 -1.60
CA ASN A 669 23.32 -50.90 -1.42
C ASN A 669 23.72 -51.13 0.04
N ALA A 670 23.04 -52.09 0.68
CA ALA A 670 23.49 -52.68 1.94
C ALA A 670 24.69 -53.62 1.70
N LEU A 671 25.81 -53.07 1.20
CA LEU A 671 27.08 -53.78 0.99
C LEU A 671 28.16 -53.37 2.01
N GLY A 672 27.74 -53.30 3.26
CA GLY A 672 28.59 -53.35 4.45
C GLY A 672 27.94 -54.24 5.49
N ASN A 673 28.71 -55.09 6.18
CA ASN A 673 28.20 -55.78 7.36
C ASN A 673 27.90 -54.72 8.43
N PHE A 674 26.63 -54.48 8.73
CA PHE A 674 26.22 -53.79 9.95
C PHE A 674 26.75 -54.58 11.16
N ALA A 675 27.27 -53.87 12.17
CA ALA A 675 27.49 -54.47 13.47
C ALA A 675 26.12 -54.63 14.17
N ALA A 676 26.06 -55.42 15.26
CA ALA A 676 24.82 -55.72 15.96
C ALA A 676 24.24 -54.52 16.76
N ASP A 677 24.85 -53.34 16.62
CA ASP A 677 24.73 -52.21 17.53
C ASP A 677 24.05 -50.98 16.87
N ASP A 678 23.82 -51.02 15.55
CA ASP A 678 23.63 -49.82 14.69
C ASP A 678 22.17 -49.43 14.35
N PHE A 679 21.12 -50.08 14.90
CA PHE A 679 19.72 -49.68 14.65
C PHE A 679 18.75 -50.04 15.78
N VAL A 680 18.07 -49.05 16.36
CA VAL A 680 16.95 -49.27 17.30
C VAL A 680 15.79 -48.35 16.92
N ALA A 681 14.70 -48.94 16.45
CA ALA A 681 13.40 -48.28 16.34
C ALA A 681 12.53 -48.71 17.52
N ALA A 682 12.14 -47.75 18.36
CA ALA A 682 11.26 -47.98 19.50
C ALA A 682 9.96 -47.19 19.34
N PHE A 683 8.84 -47.91 19.29
CA PHE A 683 7.50 -47.33 19.34
C PHE A 683 7.00 -47.38 20.78
N THR A 684 6.56 -46.24 21.32
CA THR A 684 5.98 -46.12 22.66
C THR A 684 4.61 -45.44 22.57
N GLY A 685 3.57 -46.28 22.40
CA GLY A 685 2.19 -45.82 22.15
C GLY A 685 1.93 -45.43 20.69
N GLY A 686 0.82 -45.91 20.12
CA GLY A 686 0.39 -45.62 18.74
C GLY A 686 -0.02 -46.87 17.94
N SER A 687 -0.48 -46.68 16.71
CA SER A 687 -0.85 -47.75 15.77
C SER A 687 -0.09 -47.61 14.46
N SER A 688 0.60 -48.68 14.03
CA SER A 688 1.31 -48.74 12.75
C SER A 688 0.62 -49.70 11.79
N GLU A 689 0.19 -49.18 10.65
CA GLU A 689 -0.12 -49.99 9.46
C GLU A 689 1.18 -50.12 8.66
N VAL A 690 1.91 -51.20 8.89
CA VAL A 690 3.06 -51.53 8.04
C VAL A 690 2.50 -52.09 6.72
N GLY A 691 2.96 -51.58 5.58
CA GLY A 691 2.66 -52.11 4.24
C GLY A 691 3.79 -53.04 3.73
N ALA A 692 3.41 -54.11 3.02
CA ALA A 692 4.23 -55.29 2.68
C ALA A 692 5.76 -55.05 2.51
N GLY A 693 6.57 -55.49 3.48
CA GLY A 693 8.02 -55.31 3.42
C GLY A 693 8.81 -56.15 4.42
N ALA A 694 10.07 -56.44 4.10
CA ALA A 694 10.98 -57.18 4.97
C ALA A 694 11.70 -56.24 5.96
N LEU A 695 11.63 -56.57 7.25
CA LEU A 695 12.48 -55.95 8.28
C LEU A 695 13.83 -56.68 8.29
N THR A 696 14.82 -56.10 7.61
CA THR A 696 16.21 -56.59 7.54
C THR A 696 17.17 -55.60 8.21
N GLY A 697 17.84 -56.05 9.27
CA GLY A 697 18.87 -55.30 10.00
C GLY A 697 19.69 -56.25 10.89
N GLY A 698 20.56 -55.71 11.74
CA GLY A 698 21.40 -56.49 12.66
C GLY A 698 21.00 -56.47 14.15
N ALA A 699 20.00 -55.66 14.52
CA ALA A 699 19.63 -55.36 15.90
C ALA A 699 18.12 -55.59 16.15
N THR A 700 17.75 -55.98 17.38
CA THR A 700 16.39 -56.38 17.80
C THR A 700 15.31 -55.37 17.43
N ALA A 701 14.21 -55.83 16.84
CA ALA A 701 13.00 -55.04 16.66
C ALA A 701 12.21 -55.01 17.99
N ALA A 702 11.97 -53.81 18.56
CA ALA A 702 11.34 -53.66 19.86
C ALA A 702 10.11 -52.73 19.82
N TYR A 703 8.95 -53.27 20.19
CA TYR A 703 7.67 -52.57 20.16
C TYR A 703 7.07 -52.50 21.58
N THR A 704 6.66 -51.31 22.04
CA THR A 704 6.13 -51.13 23.41
C THR A 704 4.80 -50.36 23.44
N GLY A 705 3.75 -50.95 24.00
CA GLY A 705 2.47 -50.26 24.21
C GLY A 705 1.74 -49.84 22.92
N CYS A 706 2.05 -50.45 21.78
CA CYS A 706 1.54 -50.05 20.47
C CYS A 706 0.60 -51.10 19.86
N THR A 707 0.01 -50.80 18.69
CA THR A 707 -0.71 -51.77 17.86
C THR A 707 -0.01 -51.94 16.51
N LEU A 708 0.20 -53.18 16.11
CA LEU A 708 0.82 -53.61 14.86
C LEU A 708 -0.23 -54.43 14.06
N ASP A 709 -0.85 -53.80 13.05
CA ASP A 709 -1.85 -54.45 12.20
C ASP A 709 -1.19 -54.84 10.84
N PHE A 710 -1.14 -56.15 10.56
CA PHE A 710 -0.68 -56.73 9.30
C PHE A 710 -1.87 -56.96 8.34
N THR A 711 -1.91 -56.21 7.24
CA THR A 711 -3.05 -56.16 6.31
C THR A 711 -2.89 -57.05 5.07
N ALA A 712 -3.96 -57.17 4.29
CA ALA A 712 -4.23 -58.23 3.30
C ALA A 712 -3.17 -58.49 2.21
N GLY A 713 -2.89 -59.79 2.01
CA GLY A 713 -2.30 -60.32 0.78
C GLY A 713 -0.77 -60.22 0.67
N ALA A 714 -0.10 -59.97 1.78
CA ALA A 714 1.34 -59.72 1.86
C ALA A 714 2.12 -60.83 2.59
N GLU A 715 3.34 -61.08 2.14
CA GLU A 715 4.35 -61.82 2.90
C GLU A 715 5.23 -60.82 3.69
N TRP A 716 5.33 -61.06 4.98
CA TRP A 716 6.06 -60.28 5.97
C TRP A 716 7.22 -61.11 6.48
N ILE A 717 8.44 -60.59 6.44
CA ILE A 717 9.61 -61.31 6.95
C ILE A 717 10.40 -60.43 7.92
N VAL A 718 10.32 -60.78 9.21
CA VAL A 718 11.11 -60.20 10.29
C VAL A 718 12.36 -61.06 10.46
N HIS A 719 13.49 -60.60 9.95
CA HIS A 719 14.76 -61.34 10.01
C HIS A 719 15.45 -61.23 11.38
N LEU A 720 14.92 -60.35 12.23
CA LEU A 720 15.48 -59.92 13.51
C LEU A 720 14.81 -60.62 14.69
N PRO A 721 15.47 -60.72 15.86
CA PRO A 721 14.77 -60.96 17.11
C PRO A 721 13.68 -59.90 17.29
N LEU A 722 12.49 -60.33 17.71
CA LEU A 722 11.31 -59.47 17.86
C LEU A 722 10.87 -59.45 19.33
N THR A 723 11.04 -58.32 20.01
CA THR A 723 10.47 -58.11 21.34
C THR A 723 9.23 -57.24 21.25
N THR A 724 8.09 -57.73 21.74
CA THR A 724 6.86 -56.94 21.86
C THR A 724 6.45 -56.88 23.33
N THR A 725 6.45 -55.69 23.92
CA THR A 725 6.05 -55.46 25.32
C THR A 725 4.71 -54.72 25.36
N ASN A 726 3.71 -55.23 26.08
CA ASN A 726 2.36 -54.64 26.16
C ASN A 726 1.76 -54.23 24.79
N THR A 727 2.04 -54.99 23.74
CA THR A 727 1.77 -54.60 22.35
C THR A 727 0.71 -55.52 21.73
N ILE A 728 -0.20 -54.93 20.96
CA ILE A 728 -1.26 -55.65 20.26
C ILE A 728 -0.80 -55.94 18.83
N VAL A 729 -0.53 -57.19 18.48
CA VAL A 729 -0.18 -57.63 17.13
C VAL A 729 -1.38 -58.32 16.49
N ARG A 730 -1.70 -57.99 15.25
CA ARG A 730 -2.88 -58.50 14.56
C ARG A 730 -2.56 -58.85 13.12
N ALA A 731 -2.94 -60.04 12.68
CA ALA A 731 -2.99 -60.39 11.26
C ALA A 731 -4.36 -61.02 11.01
N ARG A 732 -5.26 -60.33 10.29
CA ARG A 732 -6.69 -60.73 10.21
C ARG A 732 -7.17 -61.11 8.82
N ASP A 733 -6.35 -60.86 7.80
CA ASP A 733 -6.75 -60.98 6.41
C ASP A 733 -6.28 -62.31 5.77
N PRO A 734 -7.13 -62.98 4.97
CA PRO A 734 -6.77 -64.23 4.32
C PRO A 734 -5.54 -64.11 3.42
N GLY A 735 -4.56 -64.99 3.62
CA GLY A 735 -3.34 -65.03 2.79
C GLY A 735 -2.23 -64.07 3.22
N THR A 736 -2.41 -63.32 4.31
CA THR A 736 -1.30 -62.62 4.97
C THR A 736 -0.39 -63.62 5.67
N LEU A 737 0.91 -63.58 5.41
CA LEU A 737 1.92 -64.44 6.01
C LEU A 737 2.89 -63.60 6.83
N VAL A 738 3.01 -63.87 8.13
CA VAL A 738 4.00 -63.30 9.06
C VAL A 738 5.07 -64.34 9.34
N ARG A 739 6.27 -64.16 8.78
CA ARG A 739 7.46 -64.99 9.04
C ARG A 739 8.41 -64.28 9.99
N LEU A 740 8.77 -64.95 11.08
CA LEU A 740 9.80 -64.56 12.03
C LEU A 740 10.98 -65.51 11.86
N GLU A 741 12.11 -65.00 11.38
CA GLU A 741 13.36 -65.77 11.26
C GLU A 741 14.27 -65.61 12.48
N GLY A 742 14.15 -64.49 13.21
CA GLY A 742 14.70 -64.32 14.55
C GLY A 742 13.74 -64.77 15.66
N PRO A 743 14.26 -65.04 16.89
CA PRO A 743 13.44 -65.47 18.01
C PRO A 743 12.53 -64.32 18.50
N ALA A 744 11.29 -64.64 18.86
CA ALA A 744 10.35 -63.66 19.37
C ALA A 744 10.15 -63.75 20.89
N LEU A 745 10.07 -62.62 21.57
CA LEU A 745 9.65 -62.48 22.97
C LEU A 745 8.39 -61.61 23.03
N VAL A 746 7.31 -62.18 23.55
CA VAL A 746 6.05 -61.47 23.82
C VAL A 746 5.95 -61.26 25.33
N ASP A 747 6.12 -60.02 25.79
CA ASP A 747 6.16 -59.62 27.21
C ASP A 747 4.95 -58.72 27.54
N GLY A 748 3.79 -59.35 27.71
CA GLY A 748 2.50 -58.67 27.78
C GLY A 748 1.96 -58.20 26.42
N GLY A 749 0.64 -58.05 26.33
CA GLY A 749 -0.08 -57.70 25.09
C GLY A 749 -0.83 -58.88 24.45
N ASP A 750 -1.27 -58.71 23.21
CA ASP A 750 -2.19 -59.62 22.50
C ASP A 750 -1.70 -59.85 21.06
N TRP A 751 -1.28 -61.06 20.74
CA TRP A 751 -0.99 -61.50 19.37
C TRP A 751 -2.18 -62.30 18.81
N SER A 752 -2.90 -61.65 17.92
CA SER A 752 -4.19 -62.04 17.36
C SER A 752 -4.05 -62.42 15.87
N ILE A 753 -3.83 -63.70 15.55
CA ILE A 753 -3.67 -64.22 14.18
C ILE A 753 -4.96 -64.91 13.71
N PHE A 754 -5.64 -64.35 12.72
CA PHE A 754 -7.03 -64.63 12.38
C PHE A 754 -7.28 -64.81 10.88
N GLY A 755 -8.44 -65.38 10.54
CA GLY A 755 -9.08 -65.20 9.22
C GLY A 755 -8.33 -65.84 8.06
N GLY A 756 -7.47 -66.84 8.33
CA GLY A 756 -6.62 -67.47 7.31
C GLY A 756 -5.30 -66.73 7.05
N ALA A 757 -4.88 -65.84 7.96
CA ALA A 757 -3.48 -65.43 8.07
C ALA A 757 -2.59 -66.59 8.58
N THR A 758 -1.28 -66.52 8.32
CA THR A 758 -0.29 -67.52 8.76
C THR A 758 0.82 -66.87 9.58
N LEU A 759 1.21 -67.47 10.71
CA LEU A 759 2.38 -67.11 11.51
C LEU A 759 3.43 -68.24 11.46
N GLU A 760 4.50 -68.03 10.69
CA GLU A 760 5.69 -68.87 10.68
C GLU A 760 6.74 -68.28 11.65
N ALA A 761 7.24 -69.05 12.62
CA ALA A 761 8.31 -68.59 13.52
C ALA A 761 9.41 -69.64 13.65
N ASN A 762 10.44 -69.51 12.81
CA ASN A 762 11.47 -70.54 12.60
C ASN A 762 12.48 -70.63 13.76
N ALA A 763 12.66 -69.55 14.52
CA ALA A 763 13.50 -69.50 15.72
C ALA A 763 12.72 -69.62 17.05
N GLY A 764 11.39 -69.80 16.97
CA GLY A 764 10.52 -69.94 18.14
C GLY A 764 10.00 -68.64 18.74
N ILE A 765 9.06 -68.80 19.68
CA ILE A 765 8.40 -67.71 20.41
C ILE A 765 8.44 -68.00 21.92
N GLU A 766 8.84 -67.01 22.72
CA GLU A 766 8.74 -67.00 24.18
C GLU A 766 7.59 -66.07 24.61
N LEU A 767 6.70 -66.55 25.48
CA LEU A 767 5.63 -65.76 26.09
C LEU A 767 5.99 -65.47 27.55
N ALA A 768 5.87 -64.21 27.96
CA ALA A 768 6.17 -63.68 29.28
C ALA A 768 5.18 -62.56 29.64
N GLY A 769 5.24 -62.07 30.88
CA GLY A 769 4.27 -61.10 31.38
C GLY A 769 2.85 -61.67 31.35
N ASP A 770 1.87 -60.84 30.97
CA ASP A 770 0.47 -61.18 30.71
C ASP A 770 0.19 -61.38 29.21
N ALA A 771 1.18 -61.82 28.43
CA ALA A 771 1.06 -62.00 26.99
C ALA A 771 -0.01 -63.04 26.61
N VAL A 772 -0.90 -62.69 25.69
CA VAL A 772 -1.84 -63.60 25.03
C VAL A 772 -1.37 -63.83 23.60
N VAL A 773 -1.28 -65.09 23.16
CA VAL A 773 -1.02 -65.44 21.75
C VAL A 773 -2.09 -66.42 21.27
N GLY A 774 -2.79 -66.09 20.19
CA GLY A 774 -3.86 -66.94 19.65
C GLY A 774 -4.60 -66.43 18.41
N GLY A 775 -5.72 -67.09 18.12
CA GLY A 775 -6.60 -66.82 16.98
C GLY A 775 -6.66 -67.97 15.97
N ASP A 776 -7.66 -67.96 15.08
CA ASP A 776 -7.99 -69.08 14.17
C ASP A 776 -7.11 -69.18 12.89
N GLY A 777 -5.97 -68.49 12.87
CA GLY A 777 -4.99 -68.55 11.79
C GLY A 777 -4.14 -69.84 11.75
N SER A 778 -3.28 -69.94 10.75
CA SER A 778 -2.32 -71.05 10.64
C SER A 778 -1.03 -70.71 11.40
N PHE A 779 -0.59 -71.59 12.30
CA PHE A 779 0.66 -71.43 13.02
C PHE A 779 1.69 -72.46 12.50
N THR A 780 2.94 -72.06 12.41
CA THR A 780 4.08 -72.93 12.04
C THR A 780 5.30 -72.45 12.82
N ILE A 781 5.27 -72.71 14.12
CA ILE A 781 6.27 -72.25 15.08
C ILE A 781 7.18 -73.41 15.48
N ALA A 782 8.50 -73.20 15.39
CA ALA A 782 9.51 -74.22 15.66
C ALA A 782 9.56 -74.65 17.14
N THR A 783 9.44 -73.70 18.07
CA THR A 783 9.29 -73.96 19.51
C THR A 783 8.48 -72.85 20.17
N VAL A 784 7.55 -73.20 21.07
CA VAL A 784 6.82 -72.23 21.91
C VAL A 784 7.18 -72.46 23.37
N THR A 785 7.75 -71.44 24.02
CA THR A 785 8.08 -71.44 25.45
C THR A 785 7.18 -70.45 26.17
N ASN A 786 6.10 -70.93 26.80
CA ASN A 786 5.22 -70.09 27.58
C ASN A 786 5.67 -70.04 29.05
N THR A 787 6.28 -68.93 29.49
CA THR A 787 6.84 -68.78 30.84
C THR A 787 5.82 -68.28 31.86
N SER A 788 4.97 -67.33 31.49
CA SER A 788 3.89 -66.78 32.33
C SER A 788 2.65 -66.24 31.59
N GLY A 789 2.59 -66.35 30.26
CA GLY A 789 1.47 -65.84 29.46
C GLY A 789 0.38 -66.89 29.21
N ALA A 790 -0.54 -66.58 28.30
CA ALA A 790 -1.61 -67.46 27.85
C ALA A 790 -1.45 -67.81 26.35
N LEU A 791 -1.50 -69.11 26.03
CA LEU A 791 -1.62 -69.60 24.66
C LEU A 791 -3.09 -70.02 24.42
N SER A 792 -3.71 -69.59 23.32
CA SER A 792 -5.10 -69.93 22.98
C SER A 792 -5.23 -70.27 21.49
N PRO A 793 -5.83 -71.40 21.10
CA PRO A 793 -6.11 -71.69 19.69
C PRO A 793 -7.06 -70.71 18.99
N GLY A 794 -7.77 -69.85 19.73
CA GLY A 794 -8.59 -68.76 19.20
C GLY A 794 -10.01 -68.71 19.78
N PRO A 795 -10.78 -67.66 19.47
CA PRO A 795 -12.19 -67.56 19.84
C PRO A 795 -13.06 -68.37 18.88
N GLY A 796 -13.92 -69.20 19.45
CA GLY A 796 -14.60 -70.28 18.71
C GLY A 796 -13.66 -71.46 18.52
N ALA A 797 -14.21 -72.68 18.58
CA ALA A 797 -13.43 -73.92 18.50
C ALA A 797 -12.48 -73.96 17.29
N ALA A 798 -11.17 -73.94 17.57
CA ALA A 798 -10.10 -73.79 16.59
C ALA A 798 -8.97 -74.84 16.75
N GLU A 799 -8.12 -74.98 15.73
CA GLU A 799 -6.95 -75.86 15.79
C GLU A 799 -5.65 -75.08 15.55
N MET A 800 -4.81 -75.02 16.58
CA MET A 800 -3.48 -74.43 16.50
C MET A 800 -2.44 -75.54 16.33
N VAL A 801 -1.64 -75.49 15.27
CA VAL A 801 -0.56 -76.45 15.02
C VAL A 801 0.79 -75.81 15.33
N LEU A 802 1.62 -76.47 16.15
CA LEU A 802 3.01 -76.10 16.40
C LEU A 802 3.92 -77.12 15.69
N SER A 803 4.95 -76.63 14.98
CA SER A 803 5.77 -77.50 14.13
C SER A 803 6.88 -78.25 14.89
N GLY A 804 7.25 -77.78 16.08
CA GLY A 804 8.12 -78.51 17.02
C GLY A 804 7.58 -78.50 18.45
N ASP A 805 8.43 -78.20 19.43
CA ASP A 805 8.14 -78.42 20.85
C ASP A 805 7.32 -77.28 21.49
N TYR A 806 6.52 -77.65 22.50
CA TYR A 806 5.79 -76.71 23.37
C TYR A 806 6.24 -76.91 24.81
N THR A 807 6.52 -75.82 25.53
CA THR A 807 6.84 -75.85 26.96
C THR A 807 6.00 -74.82 27.69
N GLN A 808 5.15 -75.27 28.61
CA GLN A 808 4.45 -74.42 29.56
C GLN A 808 5.17 -74.41 30.91
N GLY A 809 5.38 -73.22 31.46
CA GLY A 809 5.93 -72.98 32.79
C GLY A 809 4.88 -72.90 33.90
N PRO A 810 5.31 -72.85 35.18
CA PRO A 810 4.41 -72.93 36.34
C PRO A 810 3.50 -71.72 36.54
N ALA A 811 3.74 -70.61 35.84
CA ALA A 811 2.92 -69.39 35.90
C ALA A 811 2.12 -69.15 34.61
N ALA A 812 2.19 -70.07 33.65
CA ALA A 812 1.61 -69.93 32.32
C ALA A 812 0.32 -70.74 32.15
N GLU A 813 -0.47 -70.33 31.15
CA GLU A 813 -1.81 -70.83 30.87
C GLU A 813 -1.95 -71.36 29.43
N LEU A 814 -2.68 -72.48 29.29
CA LEU A 814 -3.23 -72.93 28.01
C LEU A 814 -4.75 -72.76 28.08
N VAL A 815 -5.31 -71.91 27.23
CA VAL A 815 -6.75 -71.63 27.17
C VAL A 815 -7.38 -72.44 26.05
N ILE A 816 -8.46 -73.14 26.38
CA ILE A 816 -9.19 -74.06 25.49
C ILE A 816 -10.70 -73.74 25.58
N GLU A 817 -11.29 -73.35 24.47
CA GLU A 817 -12.73 -73.18 24.33
C GLU A 817 -13.44 -74.47 23.88
N LEU A 818 -14.60 -74.79 24.47
CA LEU A 818 -15.45 -75.92 24.12
C LEU A 818 -16.79 -75.43 23.53
N ALA A 819 -17.25 -76.09 22.46
CA ALA A 819 -18.47 -75.74 21.72
C ALA A 819 -19.38 -76.95 21.45
N GLY A 820 -20.65 -76.67 21.14
CA GLY A 820 -21.60 -77.67 20.65
C GLY A 820 -21.28 -78.12 19.22
N ALA A 821 -21.66 -79.35 18.86
CA ALA A 821 -21.39 -79.91 17.54
C ALA A 821 -22.19 -79.22 16.41
N GLY A 822 -21.61 -78.20 15.77
CA GLY A 822 -22.31 -77.38 14.77
C GLY A 822 -21.41 -76.53 13.86
N VAL A 823 -20.63 -77.19 12.98
CA VAL A 823 -19.72 -76.60 11.96
C VAL A 823 -18.35 -76.17 12.51
N GLY A 824 -17.31 -76.97 12.20
CA GLY A 824 -15.94 -76.79 12.71
C GLY A 824 -15.49 -78.00 13.56
N PRO A 825 -14.27 -77.99 14.13
CA PRO A 825 -13.99 -78.81 15.30
C PRO A 825 -14.95 -78.39 16.43
N ALA A 826 -15.26 -79.30 17.36
CA ALA A 826 -16.21 -79.01 18.46
C ALA A 826 -15.53 -78.40 19.70
N HIS A 827 -14.22 -78.25 19.68
CA HIS A 827 -13.41 -77.72 20.77
C HIS A 827 -12.07 -77.27 20.22
N ASP A 828 -11.42 -76.39 20.97
CA ASP A 828 -10.03 -76.03 20.76
C ASP A 828 -9.09 -77.23 20.87
N ARG A 829 -8.10 -77.27 19.98
CA ARG A 829 -7.05 -78.27 20.00
C ARG A 829 -5.67 -77.67 19.69
N LEU A 830 -4.74 -77.84 20.62
CA LEU A 830 -3.32 -77.59 20.38
C LEU A 830 -2.62 -78.86 19.85
N VAL A 831 -2.18 -78.83 18.60
CA VAL A 831 -1.44 -79.93 17.95
C VAL A 831 0.05 -79.61 17.95
N VAL A 832 0.79 -80.19 18.88
CA VAL A 832 2.24 -80.05 19.01
C VAL A 832 2.92 -81.17 18.23
N ASN A 833 3.62 -80.89 17.13
CA ASN A 833 4.29 -81.97 16.37
C ASN A 833 5.54 -82.53 17.08
N GLY A 834 6.15 -81.76 17.99
CA GLY A 834 7.22 -82.19 18.87
C GLY A 834 6.74 -82.77 20.20
N THR A 835 7.48 -82.45 21.26
CA THR A 835 7.19 -82.76 22.66
C THR A 835 6.39 -81.63 23.30
N ALA A 836 5.36 -81.96 24.07
CA ALA A 836 4.68 -80.98 24.93
C ALA A 836 5.11 -81.16 26.39
N THR A 837 5.81 -80.18 26.95
CA THR A 837 6.17 -80.13 28.38
C THR A 837 5.14 -79.27 29.12
N LEU A 838 4.44 -79.85 30.08
CA LEU A 838 3.29 -79.25 30.76
C LEU A 838 3.58 -79.01 32.24
N ASP A 839 3.27 -77.79 32.69
CA ASP A 839 3.22 -77.28 34.06
C ASP A 839 2.12 -76.19 34.10
N GLY A 840 1.96 -75.44 35.19
CA GLY A 840 1.06 -74.29 35.23
C GLY A 840 -0.42 -74.66 35.10
N MET A 841 -1.22 -73.86 34.40
CA MET A 841 -2.67 -74.01 34.36
C MET A 841 -3.20 -74.43 32.99
N LEU A 842 -4.17 -75.35 32.99
CA LEU A 842 -5.11 -75.52 31.89
C LEU A 842 -6.36 -74.70 32.21
N VAL A 843 -6.79 -73.85 31.29
CA VAL A 843 -8.02 -73.06 31.40
C VAL A 843 -9.01 -73.58 30.37
N VAL A 844 -10.17 -74.04 30.83
CA VAL A 844 -11.27 -74.52 29.99
C VAL A 844 -12.40 -73.51 30.05
N GLN A 845 -12.88 -73.09 28.88
CA GLN A 845 -14.00 -72.17 28.72
C GLN A 845 -15.07 -72.79 27.82
N THR A 846 -16.30 -72.31 27.91
CA THR A 846 -17.45 -72.84 27.15
C THR A 846 -18.14 -71.72 26.38
N ILE A 847 -18.24 -71.88 25.06
CA ILE A 847 -18.82 -70.89 24.15
C ILE A 847 -20.36 -70.93 24.26
N ASP A 848 -21.00 -69.76 24.23
CA ASP A 848 -22.46 -69.57 24.25
C ASP A 848 -23.23 -70.33 25.37
N GLY A 849 -22.55 -70.63 26.48
CA GLY A 849 -23.12 -71.40 27.59
C GLY A 849 -23.26 -72.89 27.28
N PHE A 850 -22.42 -73.44 26.40
CA PHE A 850 -22.32 -74.87 26.14
C PHE A 850 -22.03 -75.65 27.43
N GLU A 851 -22.84 -76.66 27.70
CA GLU A 851 -22.71 -77.60 28.81
C GLU A 851 -22.57 -78.99 28.18
N PRO A 852 -21.41 -79.67 28.28
CA PRO A 852 -21.22 -81.00 27.72
C PRO A 852 -22.15 -82.04 28.36
N ASP A 853 -22.50 -83.08 27.60
CA ASP A 853 -23.19 -84.24 28.20
C ASP A 853 -22.25 -84.93 29.22
N PRO A 854 -22.75 -85.38 30.39
CA PRO A 854 -21.98 -86.17 31.36
C PRO A 854 -21.25 -87.36 30.71
N GLY A 855 -19.95 -87.48 30.96
CA GLY A 855 -19.06 -88.46 30.34
C GLY A 855 -18.42 -88.03 29.02
N SER A 856 -18.71 -86.83 28.50
CA SER A 856 -18.07 -86.28 27.30
C SER A 856 -16.57 -86.13 27.46
N SER A 857 -15.82 -86.35 26.37
CA SER A 857 -14.35 -86.22 26.35
C SER A 857 -13.86 -85.45 25.12
N PHE A 858 -13.03 -84.42 25.38
CA PHE A 858 -12.47 -83.48 24.41
C PHE A 858 -10.96 -83.67 24.37
N THR A 859 -10.35 -83.80 23.18
CA THR A 859 -8.90 -83.99 23.05
C THR A 859 -8.25 -82.64 22.74
N VAL A 860 -7.88 -81.94 23.80
CA VAL A 860 -7.52 -80.51 23.77
C VAL A 860 -6.05 -80.26 23.44
N LEU A 861 -5.20 -81.29 23.60
CA LEU A 861 -3.81 -81.25 23.17
C LEU A 861 -3.41 -82.61 22.59
N THR A 862 -2.62 -82.61 21.51
CA THR A 862 -1.92 -83.82 21.02
C THR A 862 -0.46 -83.50 20.75
N ALA A 863 0.45 -84.33 21.24
CA ALA A 863 1.88 -84.29 20.94
C ALA A 863 2.25 -85.36 19.90
N GLY A 864 3.21 -85.05 19.03
CA GLY A 864 3.75 -85.96 18.01
C GLY A 864 4.88 -86.84 18.52
N ALA A 865 5.63 -86.38 19.54
CA ALA A 865 6.72 -87.12 20.18
C ALA A 865 6.31 -87.70 21.54
N ASP A 866 6.12 -86.85 22.55
CA ASP A 866 5.77 -87.24 23.93
C ASP A 866 5.08 -86.10 24.68
N ILE A 867 4.44 -86.40 25.82
CA ILE A 867 3.98 -85.39 26.79
C ILE A 867 4.78 -85.56 28.08
N ALA A 868 5.58 -84.55 28.42
CA ALA A 868 6.35 -84.50 29.66
C ALA A 868 5.60 -83.66 30.70
N GLY A 869 5.48 -84.15 31.93
CA GLY A 869 4.79 -83.43 33.00
C GLY A 869 3.26 -83.48 32.92
N THR A 870 2.62 -82.49 33.51
CA THR A 870 1.15 -82.33 33.62
C THR A 870 0.86 -80.90 34.01
N PHE A 871 -0.28 -80.34 33.60
CA PHE A 871 -0.77 -79.10 34.21
C PHE A 871 -0.88 -79.29 35.73
N ALA A 872 -0.52 -78.26 36.49
CA ALA A 872 -0.57 -78.23 37.95
C ALA A 872 -1.99 -77.91 38.45
N THR A 873 -2.74 -77.09 37.70
CA THR A 873 -4.13 -76.70 38.01
C THR A 873 -5.01 -76.75 36.76
N LEU A 874 -6.32 -76.87 37.01
CA LEU A 874 -7.39 -76.69 36.04
C LEU A 874 -8.28 -75.55 36.52
N ASP A 875 -8.47 -74.53 35.70
CA ASP A 875 -9.60 -73.60 35.82
C ASP A 875 -10.65 -73.99 34.79
N ALA A 876 -11.91 -74.12 35.20
CA ALA A 876 -12.99 -74.65 34.38
C ALA A 876 -14.36 -74.20 34.92
N PRO A 877 -15.43 -74.24 34.09
CA PRO A 877 -16.73 -73.69 34.48
C PRO A 877 -17.40 -74.42 35.67
N SER A 878 -17.02 -75.68 35.91
CA SER A 878 -17.47 -76.48 37.07
C SER A 878 -16.33 -77.41 37.55
N PRO A 879 -16.39 -77.93 38.79
CA PRO A 879 -15.42 -78.90 39.31
C PRO A 879 -15.57 -80.31 38.69
N ASP A 880 -16.58 -80.53 37.85
CA ASP A 880 -16.84 -81.82 37.18
C ASP A 880 -15.99 -82.00 35.91
N TYR A 881 -15.30 -80.94 35.48
CA TYR A 881 -14.22 -81.03 34.51
C TYR A 881 -12.97 -81.61 35.16
N ALA A 882 -12.38 -82.59 34.49
CA ALA A 882 -11.05 -83.11 34.80
C ALA A 882 -10.24 -83.23 33.51
N PHE A 883 -8.92 -83.29 33.60
CA PHE A 883 -8.07 -83.62 32.45
C PHE A 883 -7.16 -84.82 32.78
N GLU A 884 -6.78 -85.56 31.75
CA GLU A 884 -5.86 -86.70 31.86
C GLU A 884 -4.86 -86.68 30.69
N VAL A 885 -3.57 -86.88 30.99
CA VAL A 885 -2.54 -87.15 29.97
C VAL A 885 -2.61 -88.63 29.57
N ARG A 886 -3.12 -88.90 28.36
CA ARG A 886 -3.33 -90.24 27.79
C ARG A 886 -2.32 -90.52 26.68
N GLY A 887 -1.12 -90.96 27.08
CA GLY A 887 -0.01 -91.13 26.13
C GLY A 887 0.40 -89.78 25.58
N THR A 888 0.32 -89.59 24.26
CA THR A 888 0.66 -88.33 23.61
C THR A 888 -0.54 -87.39 23.40
N ALA A 889 -1.58 -87.47 24.25
CA ALA A 889 -2.73 -86.55 24.20
C ALA A 889 -3.14 -86.06 25.60
N VAL A 890 -3.64 -84.83 25.71
CA VAL A 890 -4.42 -84.39 26.89
C VAL A 890 -5.89 -84.46 26.53
N VAL A 891 -6.65 -85.15 27.37
CA VAL A 891 -8.10 -85.30 27.23
C VAL A 891 -8.78 -84.63 28.42
N VAL A 892 -9.61 -83.62 28.16
CA VAL A 892 -10.54 -83.05 29.14
C VAL A 892 -11.81 -83.88 29.12
N THR A 893 -12.25 -84.34 30.28
CA THR A 893 -13.52 -85.05 30.47
C THR A 893 -14.45 -84.24 31.35
N PHE A 894 -15.69 -84.06 30.92
CA PHE A 894 -16.75 -83.57 31.80
C PHE A 894 -17.45 -84.78 32.44
N ALA A 895 -17.34 -84.93 33.75
CA ALA A 895 -18.00 -86.03 34.46
C ALA A 895 -19.51 -85.82 34.58
N GLY A 896 -19.95 -84.56 34.63
CA GLY A 896 -21.30 -84.16 35.02
C GLY A 896 -21.56 -84.36 36.52
N ALA A 897 -22.44 -83.53 37.10
CA ALA A 897 -22.86 -83.75 38.46
C ALA A 897 -23.55 -85.11 38.59
N ALA A 898 -23.13 -85.92 39.57
CA ALA A 898 -23.78 -87.19 39.85
C ALA A 898 -25.25 -86.94 40.22
N CYS A 899 -26.17 -87.44 39.39
CA CYS A 899 -27.59 -87.12 39.40
C CYS A 899 -28.38 -88.34 39.92
N PRO A 900 -28.54 -88.54 41.24
CA PRO A 900 -28.98 -89.84 41.77
C PRO A 900 -30.45 -90.14 41.47
N ALA A 901 -31.21 -89.09 41.12
CA ALA A 901 -32.62 -89.14 40.76
C ALA A 901 -32.86 -89.52 39.29
N ASP A 902 -31.84 -89.57 38.43
CA ASP A 902 -31.89 -90.24 37.12
C ASP A 902 -31.64 -91.74 37.36
N LEU A 903 -32.73 -92.50 37.27
CA LEU A 903 -32.84 -93.88 37.70
C LEU A 903 -32.89 -94.86 36.52
N ASP A 904 -33.09 -94.35 35.31
CA ASP A 904 -32.93 -95.12 34.06
C ASP A 904 -31.64 -94.83 33.29
N GLY A 905 -30.89 -93.78 33.68
CA GLY A 905 -29.60 -93.39 33.12
C GLY A 905 -29.73 -92.62 31.81
N SER A 906 -30.80 -91.84 31.65
CA SER A 906 -31.11 -91.11 30.42
C SER A 906 -30.48 -89.71 30.33
N GLY A 907 -29.92 -89.18 31.43
CA GLY A 907 -29.40 -87.82 31.54
C GLY A 907 -30.45 -86.76 31.90
N GLU A 908 -31.71 -87.15 32.07
CA GLU A 908 -32.80 -86.27 32.54
C GLU A 908 -33.56 -86.94 33.70
N VAL A 909 -33.78 -86.21 34.79
CA VAL A 909 -34.75 -86.62 35.83
C VAL A 909 -36.15 -86.31 35.31
N GLY A 910 -36.80 -87.33 34.78
CA GLY A 910 -38.03 -87.19 34.02
C GLY A 910 -39.20 -88.03 34.52
N PHE A 911 -40.16 -88.24 33.61
CA PHE A 911 -41.35 -89.04 33.90
C PHE A 911 -41.03 -90.52 34.13
N THR A 912 -39.99 -91.05 33.51
CA THR A 912 -39.60 -92.46 33.68
C THR A 912 -39.08 -92.71 35.09
N ASP A 913 -38.28 -91.79 35.64
CA ASP A 913 -37.69 -91.88 36.98
C ASP A 913 -38.75 -91.74 38.07
N LEU A 914 -39.67 -90.79 37.88
CA LEU A 914 -40.88 -90.66 38.70
C LEU A 914 -41.69 -91.97 38.72
N VAL A 915 -41.89 -92.58 37.55
CA VAL A 915 -42.58 -93.88 37.46
C VAL A 915 -41.77 -94.98 38.14
N SER A 916 -40.44 -94.94 38.10
CA SER A 916 -39.58 -95.93 38.76
C SER A 916 -39.71 -95.85 40.30
N VAL A 917 -39.68 -94.65 40.88
CA VAL A 917 -39.91 -94.42 42.33
C VAL A 917 -41.33 -94.83 42.73
N LEU A 918 -42.35 -94.44 41.95
CA LEU A 918 -43.74 -94.82 42.21
C LEU A 918 -43.96 -96.34 42.09
N ALA A 919 -43.20 -97.04 41.25
CA ALA A 919 -43.28 -98.50 41.09
C ALA A 919 -42.58 -99.27 42.22
N ALA A 920 -41.59 -98.67 42.89
CA ALA A 920 -40.80 -99.30 43.96
C ALA A 920 -41.32 -99.02 45.39
N TRP A 921 -42.43 -98.28 45.53
CA TRP A 921 -42.94 -97.74 46.79
C TRP A 921 -43.05 -98.78 47.94
N GLY A 922 -42.40 -98.49 49.07
CA GLY A 922 -42.30 -99.37 50.24
C GLY A 922 -40.88 -99.91 50.48
N PRO A 923 -40.72 -100.97 51.30
CA PRO A 923 -39.40 -101.45 51.71
C PRO A 923 -38.53 -101.92 50.55
N CYS A 924 -37.35 -101.30 50.41
CA CYS A 924 -36.51 -101.44 49.23
C CYS A 924 -35.01 -101.46 49.58
N PRO A 925 -34.51 -102.45 50.35
CA PRO A 925 -33.17 -102.40 50.92
C PRO A 925 -32.07 -102.41 49.84
N GLY A 926 -31.42 -101.27 49.63
CA GLY A 926 -30.32 -101.11 48.66
C GLY A 926 -30.76 -101.09 47.20
N CYS A 927 -31.99 -100.66 46.91
CA CYS A 927 -32.43 -100.40 45.54
C CYS A 927 -32.10 -98.95 45.12
N PRO A 928 -31.95 -98.64 43.81
CA PRO A 928 -31.64 -97.29 43.35
C PRO A 928 -32.69 -96.23 43.73
N GLN A 929 -33.95 -96.63 43.88
CA GLN A 929 -35.07 -95.72 44.16
C GLN A 929 -35.10 -95.15 45.60
N ASP A 930 -34.30 -95.70 46.52
CA ASP A 930 -34.11 -95.22 47.90
C ASP A 930 -32.99 -94.16 47.88
N LEU A 931 -33.38 -92.92 47.60
CA LEU A 931 -32.51 -91.78 47.34
C LEU A 931 -32.02 -91.10 48.62
N ASP A 932 -32.76 -91.24 49.73
CA ASP A 932 -32.33 -90.75 51.05
C ASP A 932 -31.59 -91.81 51.90
N GLY A 933 -31.57 -93.08 51.45
CA GLY A 933 -30.86 -94.19 52.09
C GLY A 933 -31.53 -94.70 53.37
N SER A 934 -32.83 -94.46 53.53
CA SER A 934 -33.61 -94.87 54.70
C SER A 934 -33.97 -96.35 54.72
N GLY A 935 -33.91 -97.04 53.58
CA GLY A 935 -34.29 -98.45 53.39
C GLY A 935 -35.73 -98.67 52.89
N ASP A 936 -36.51 -97.60 52.73
CA ASP A 936 -37.91 -97.60 52.27
C ASP A 936 -38.09 -96.52 51.18
N VAL A 937 -38.57 -96.88 49.99
CA VAL A 937 -38.94 -95.89 48.95
C VAL A 937 -40.25 -95.23 49.34
N GLY A 938 -40.24 -93.91 49.50
CA GLY A 938 -41.39 -93.16 49.98
C GLY A 938 -41.44 -91.70 49.50
N PHE A 939 -42.05 -90.87 50.34
CA PHE A 939 -42.35 -89.48 49.98
C PHE A 939 -41.10 -88.60 49.90
N THR A 940 -40.02 -88.93 50.62
CA THR A 940 -38.76 -88.19 50.51
C THR A 940 -38.11 -88.43 49.15
N ASP A 941 -38.06 -89.66 48.68
CA ASP A 941 -37.47 -90.02 47.37
C ASP A 941 -38.26 -89.43 46.22
N LEU A 942 -39.60 -89.45 46.33
CA LEU A 942 -40.48 -88.74 45.41
C LEU A 942 -40.20 -87.24 45.39
N LEU A 943 -39.97 -86.61 46.55
CA LEU A 943 -39.57 -85.20 46.60
C LEU A 943 -38.20 -84.99 45.97
N THR A 944 -37.24 -85.90 46.16
CA THR A 944 -35.92 -85.80 45.53
C THR A 944 -36.03 -85.80 44.01
N VAL A 945 -36.75 -86.76 43.40
CA VAL A 945 -37.03 -86.78 41.95
C VAL A 945 -37.77 -85.54 41.47
N LEU A 946 -38.83 -85.11 42.17
CA LEU A 946 -39.58 -83.91 41.79
C LEU A 946 -38.79 -82.61 41.97
N SER A 947 -37.79 -82.58 42.86
CA SER A 947 -36.92 -81.41 43.09
C SER A 947 -35.79 -81.29 42.08
N ALA A 948 -35.36 -82.41 41.49
CA ALA A 948 -34.29 -82.49 40.49
C ALA A 948 -34.83 -82.50 39.04
N TRP A 949 -36.14 -82.28 38.84
CA TRP A 949 -36.81 -82.47 37.56
C TRP A 949 -36.23 -81.65 36.40
N GLY A 950 -35.80 -82.32 35.34
CA GLY A 950 -35.16 -81.73 34.16
C GLY A 950 -33.81 -82.41 33.84
N PRO A 951 -32.98 -81.82 32.97
CA PRO A 951 -31.65 -82.33 32.67
C PRO A 951 -30.79 -82.40 33.93
N CYS A 952 -29.99 -83.45 34.05
CA CYS A 952 -28.97 -83.56 35.08
C CYS A 952 -27.88 -82.49 34.86
N ARG A 953 -27.83 -81.54 35.79
CA ARG A 953 -26.90 -80.39 35.85
C ARG A 953 -26.20 -80.36 37.19
#